data_AF-A0A0G0HIJ4-F1
#
_entry.id   AF-A0A0G0HIJ4-F1
#
_cell.length_a   1.000
_cell.length_b   1.000
_cell.length_c   1.000
_cell.angle_alpha   90.00
_cell.angle_beta   90.00
_cell.angle_gamma   90.00
#
_symmetry.space_group_name_H-M   'P 1'
#
loop_
_entity.id
_entity.type
_entity.pdbx_description
1 polymer ?
#
loop_
_entity_poly.entity_id
_entity_poly.type
_entity_poly.pdbx_seq_one_letter_code
_entity_poly.pdbx_strand_id
1 'polypeptide(L)'
;MKTSGNLRSFLILITLGCLNIISATINFNNENARFILKDNKSKIILKPSTVYGWHDSSIVNKVSGIGLGDYNLKQYDYNLDNILTYSEVTNSMQYTNWDIADNTIVHIKDNLLKDGYGGTINLGENSQLFIDDNVTLTLRNVVVKNNKNFVGNPAIKLASNRSKLALDNTTLNIIGDFYFDRGQLFAYNDVNFSGTNAFIYRSTVPSYITSGANLKFGQNTTFDFRPSTTGTTEFLAKDLVIMNDANSKLIINGATLKATTTGIRLTKGQLTFDNQTSLTSNAKLDITGFYNGGNAITSINFGNQIHASSWSSDGRYVVVGGSSSLMQLYKFTGTSLSLVTQLTLPGGDSVLFGMEWSPDGRYLVIGTAPSYKASIYKFNGSSLSLVVQTSSYGNPLYQTIWSPDGKYIALAGGSNVIQVYQFTGSSVSLVAQSASYGNLINGISWSPDGKYIAAGGIQGSGTVNVYQFTGSSLSFVTQSASTADSQFKAVSWSPDGKYLAAAGYAGYVYVYNFTETRLVRIATSPYYGTLYTISWSHDGKCIFSGGSNTVNISQLSGSSLTLLAQSASMTGGFLTASLKPDGNYIAAGGFTTYTFNIYSIRYATSPSQAISNSIVFGNSLAGTSSDLNVKLLSGANVSVDGIVNYDNTLGGTIFSNDDARFILKNSNSKIRMNPNTFVGWRDRSLIKNITGGGLGDYNLRTYSGADNIVTYAEAPGELVYDNSNAIIKLDR
;
A
#
# COMPACT_ATOMS: atom_id res chain seq x y z
N MET A 1 -10.67 55.33 -17.00
CA MET A 1 -11.38 56.48 -17.62
C MET A 1 -12.71 56.67 -16.89
N LYS A 2 -13.14 57.92 -16.66
CA LYS A 2 -14.47 58.26 -16.12
C LYS A 2 -15.40 58.49 -17.32
N THR A 3 -16.56 57.84 -17.36
CA THR A 3 -17.62 58.17 -18.31
C THR A 3 -18.97 58.14 -17.61
N SER A 4 -19.62 59.30 -17.56
CA SER A 4 -21.03 59.48 -17.25
C SER A 4 -21.87 59.24 -18.51
N GLY A 5 -23.02 58.58 -18.37
CA GLY A 5 -24.12 58.65 -19.36
C GLY A 5 -24.15 57.54 -20.41
N ASN A 6 -25.34 56.95 -20.52
CA ASN A 6 -25.84 55.93 -21.44
C ASN A 6 -25.12 55.70 -22.79
N LEU A 7 -24.72 54.42 -22.99
CA LEU A 7 -24.66 53.65 -24.25
C LEU A 7 -23.61 54.01 -25.33
N ARG A 8 -22.55 53.19 -25.49
CA ARG A 8 -22.44 51.99 -26.36
C ARG A 8 -20.97 51.57 -26.45
N SER A 9 -20.75 50.28 -26.19
CA SER A 9 -19.51 49.49 -26.19
C SER A 9 -18.34 50.06 -27.00
N PHE A 10 -17.21 50.33 -26.34
CA PHE A 10 -15.92 50.53 -26.99
C PHE A 10 -15.23 49.18 -27.20
N LEU A 11 -14.74 48.94 -28.42
CA LEU A 11 -13.69 47.95 -28.66
C LEU A 11 -12.35 48.66 -28.39
N ILE A 12 -11.72 48.37 -27.27
CA ILE A 12 -10.34 48.79 -27.04
C ILE A 12 -9.43 47.67 -27.58
N LEU A 13 -8.89 47.86 -28.78
CA LEU A 13 -7.81 47.02 -29.29
C LEU A 13 -6.48 47.64 -28.84
N ILE A 14 -5.93 47.17 -27.73
CA ILE A 14 -4.58 47.56 -27.30
C ILE A 14 -3.59 46.63 -28.01
N THR A 15 -3.10 47.02 -29.18
CA THR A 15 -1.90 46.42 -29.78
C THR A 15 -0.67 47.14 -29.25
N LEU A 16 -0.13 46.66 -28.13
CA LEU A 16 1.17 47.08 -27.65
C LEU A 16 2.27 46.38 -28.49
N GLY A 17 2.61 46.98 -29.62
CA GLY A 17 3.80 46.63 -30.38
C GLY A 17 5.04 47.26 -29.75
N CYS A 18 5.51 46.75 -28.61
CA CYS A 18 6.78 47.18 -28.00
C CYS A 18 7.49 46.00 -27.32
N LEU A 19 8.77 45.84 -27.64
CA LEU A 19 9.61 44.68 -27.36
C LEU A 19 9.97 44.45 -25.88
N ASN A 20 9.50 45.26 -24.93
CA ASN A 20 9.77 45.07 -23.50
C ASN A 20 8.67 45.69 -22.63
N ILE A 21 7.68 44.89 -22.21
CA ILE A 21 6.73 45.26 -21.16
C ILE A 21 6.99 44.37 -19.95
N ILE A 22 7.23 44.99 -18.80
CA ILE A 22 7.52 44.29 -17.54
C ILE A 22 6.22 44.01 -16.75
N SER A 23 5.17 44.83 -16.91
CA SER A 23 3.80 44.53 -16.49
C SER A 23 2.78 45.48 -17.14
N ALA A 24 1.53 45.05 -17.29
CA ALA A 24 0.40 45.89 -17.66
C ALA A 24 -0.80 45.52 -16.79
N THR A 25 -1.47 46.51 -16.21
CA THR A 25 -2.63 46.32 -15.33
C THR A 25 -3.84 47.02 -15.92
N ILE A 26 -4.95 46.28 -16.07
CA ILE A 26 -6.24 46.83 -16.49
C ILE A 26 -7.16 46.82 -15.27
N ASN A 27 -7.45 48.00 -14.73
CA ASN A 27 -8.35 48.16 -13.58
C ASN A 27 -9.75 48.54 -14.07
N PHE A 28 -10.73 47.70 -13.74
CA PHE A 28 -12.15 48.02 -13.92
C PHE A 28 -12.68 48.71 -12.67
N ASN A 29 -13.37 49.83 -12.86
CA ASN A 29 -13.87 50.67 -11.77
C ASN A 29 -15.35 50.42 -11.44
N ASN A 30 -15.92 49.32 -11.91
CA ASN A 30 -17.33 48.96 -11.69
C ASN A 30 -17.52 47.44 -11.74
N GLU A 31 -18.30 46.92 -10.80
CA GLU A 31 -18.70 45.51 -10.65
C GLU A 31 -19.43 44.92 -11.88
N ASN A 32 -19.91 45.79 -12.79
CA ASN A 32 -20.61 45.40 -14.01
C ASN A 32 -19.72 45.33 -15.27
N ALA A 33 -18.41 45.54 -15.16
CA ALA A 33 -17.51 45.45 -16.30
C ALA A 33 -17.38 43.99 -16.78
N ARG A 34 -17.53 43.76 -18.09
CA ARG A 34 -17.45 42.42 -18.71
C ARG A 34 -16.65 42.46 -20.00
N PHE A 35 -15.95 41.37 -20.30
CA PHE A 35 -15.42 41.10 -21.64
C PHE A 35 -16.48 40.37 -22.46
N ILE A 36 -16.76 40.84 -23.68
CA ILE A 36 -17.70 40.21 -24.60
C ILE A 36 -16.92 39.79 -25.85
N LEU A 37 -16.82 38.49 -26.10
CA LEU A 37 -16.27 37.95 -27.34
C LEU A 37 -17.34 38.06 -28.43
N LYS A 38 -16.99 38.70 -29.54
CA LYS A 38 -17.94 39.04 -30.60
C LYS A 38 -18.30 37.84 -31.49
N ASP A 39 -17.41 36.86 -31.56
CA ASP A 39 -17.57 35.66 -32.38
C ASP A 39 -16.78 34.47 -31.80
N ASN A 40 -16.93 33.31 -32.44
CA ASN A 40 -16.27 32.05 -32.10
C ASN A 40 -14.79 31.97 -32.52
N LYS A 41 -14.23 33.03 -33.12
CA LYS A 41 -12.80 33.11 -33.49
C LYS A 41 -12.01 34.02 -32.55
N SER A 42 -12.69 34.89 -31.82
CA SER A 42 -12.11 35.81 -30.85
C SER A 42 -11.57 35.05 -29.64
N LYS A 43 -10.33 35.32 -29.24
CA LYS A 43 -9.66 34.69 -28.09
C LYS A 43 -9.10 35.75 -27.15
N ILE A 44 -9.20 35.52 -25.85
CA ILE A 44 -8.43 36.25 -24.83
C ILE A 44 -7.26 35.34 -24.46
N ILE A 45 -6.04 35.82 -24.65
CA ILE A 45 -4.81 35.10 -24.30
C ILE A 45 -4.14 35.86 -23.15
N LEU A 46 -4.17 35.27 -21.95
CA LEU A 46 -3.52 35.82 -20.77
C LEU A 46 -2.18 35.11 -20.55
N LYS A 47 -1.10 35.87 -20.31
CA LYS A 47 0.16 35.27 -19.86
C LYS A 47 0.07 34.91 -18.37
N PRO A 48 0.54 33.73 -17.93
CA PRO A 48 0.37 33.24 -16.55
C PRO A 48 0.92 34.17 -15.47
N SER A 49 1.91 35.01 -15.81
CA SER A 49 2.59 35.91 -14.88
C SER A 49 1.82 37.19 -14.51
N THR A 50 0.55 37.33 -14.89
CA THR A 50 -0.18 38.62 -14.79
C THR A 50 -1.64 38.53 -14.32
N VAL A 51 -2.06 37.49 -13.61
CA VAL A 51 -3.43 37.39 -13.09
C VAL A 51 -3.45 37.58 -11.57
N TYR A 52 -3.94 38.74 -11.11
CA TYR A 52 -4.25 39.04 -9.71
C TYR A 52 -5.75 39.37 -9.60
N GLY A 53 -6.46 38.78 -8.64
CA GLY A 53 -7.74 39.28 -8.12
C GLY A 53 -9.03 38.94 -8.88
N TRP A 54 -9.16 37.78 -9.53
CA TRP A 54 -10.42 37.40 -10.20
C TRP A 54 -11.34 36.61 -9.25
N HIS A 55 -12.54 37.13 -9.01
CA HIS A 55 -13.61 36.45 -8.26
C HIS A 55 -14.56 35.66 -9.21
N ASP A 56 -15.03 34.53 -8.68
CA ASP A 56 -15.85 33.45 -9.27
C ASP A 56 -17.26 33.86 -9.78
N SER A 57 -17.57 35.16 -9.85
CA SER A 57 -18.87 35.68 -10.30
C SER A 57 -18.82 36.46 -11.62
N SER A 58 -17.64 36.69 -12.18
CA SER A 58 -17.47 37.47 -13.42
C SER A 58 -17.55 36.64 -14.72
N ILE A 59 -17.68 35.32 -14.62
CA ILE A 59 -17.87 34.42 -15.77
C ILE A 59 -19.10 33.55 -15.53
N VAL A 60 -20.30 34.05 -15.86
CA VAL A 60 -21.44 33.16 -16.12
C VAL A 60 -22.37 33.69 -17.23
N ASN A 61 -22.66 32.76 -18.13
CA ASN A 61 -23.76 32.60 -19.08
C ASN A 61 -23.92 33.53 -20.30
N LYS A 62 -23.87 32.83 -21.44
CA LYS A 62 -24.58 33.02 -22.71
C LYS A 62 -25.84 33.89 -22.55
N VAL A 63 -25.91 34.97 -23.31
CA VAL A 63 -27.14 35.77 -23.44
C VAL A 63 -28.20 34.90 -24.12
N SER A 64 -29.27 34.61 -23.40
CA SER A 64 -30.54 34.11 -23.92
C SER A 64 -31.17 35.18 -24.79
N GLY A 65 -31.41 34.88 -26.07
CA GLY A 65 -31.98 35.91 -26.93
C GLY A 65 -32.22 35.58 -28.38
N ILE A 66 -32.24 34.30 -28.80
CA ILE A 66 -32.98 33.88 -30.00
C ILE A 66 -33.40 32.42 -29.75
N GLY A 67 -34.68 32.19 -29.49
CA GLY A 67 -35.22 30.84 -29.29
C GLY A 67 -35.25 30.07 -30.59
N LEU A 68 -34.64 28.88 -30.60
CA LEU A 68 -35.08 27.65 -31.27
C LEU A 68 -34.03 26.54 -31.02
N GLY A 69 -34.44 25.49 -30.30
CA GLY A 69 -34.01 24.10 -30.47
C GLY A 69 -32.74 23.64 -29.75
N ASP A 70 -32.92 22.66 -28.86
CA ASP A 70 -31.87 21.77 -28.36
C ASP A 70 -30.99 21.25 -29.50
N TYR A 71 -29.73 21.67 -29.51
CA TYR A 71 -28.69 21.01 -30.28
C TYR A 71 -27.53 20.62 -29.39
N ASN A 72 -27.49 19.32 -29.14
CA ASN A 72 -26.32 18.52 -28.80
C ASN A 72 -25.02 19.11 -29.37
N LEU A 73 -24.22 19.73 -28.52
CA LEU A 73 -22.79 19.87 -28.77
C LEU A 73 -22.12 18.57 -28.34
N LYS A 74 -21.85 17.75 -29.35
CA LYS A 74 -21.10 16.49 -29.30
C LYS A 74 -19.77 16.70 -28.56
N GLN A 75 -19.65 16.04 -27.40
CA GLN A 75 -18.62 15.05 -27.04
C GLN A 75 -17.26 15.05 -27.77
N TYR A 76 -16.62 16.19 -28.09
CA TYR A 76 -15.18 16.27 -28.36
C TYR A 76 -14.73 17.68 -27.96
N ASP A 77 -13.64 17.77 -27.19
CA ASP A 77 -12.97 18.98 -26.65
C ASP A 77 -13.38 19.52 -25.26
N TYR A 78 -13.70 18.63 -24.31
CA TYR A 78 -13.44 18.90 -22.88
C TYR A 78 -12.51 17.84 -22.29
N ASN A 79 -11.22 17.97 -22.58
CA ASN A 79 -10.13 17.48 -21.75
C ASN A 79 -9.22 18.68 -21.43
N LEU A 80 -9.74 19.61 -20.65
CA LEU A 80 -8.92 20.54 -19.90
C LEU A 80 -9.17 20.18 -18.45
N ASP A 81 -8.36 19.25 -17.95
CA ASP A 81 -8.13 19.13 -16.52
C ASP A 81 -7.87 20.55 -16.00
N ASN A 82 -8.66 21.02 -15.04
CA ASN A 82 -8.44 22.29 -14.35
C ASN A 82 -7.15 22.16 -13.52
N ILE A 83 -6.01 22.27 -14.20
CA ILE A 83 -4.67 22.20 -13.61
C ILE A 83 -4.28 23.61 -13.22
N LEU A 84 -4.46 23.93 -11.93
CA LEU A 84 -3.87 25.13 -11.33
C LEU A 84 -2.43 24.79 -10.97
N THR A 85 -1.47 25.56 -11.50
CA THR A 85 -0.06 25.48 -11.11
C THR A 85 0.23 26.59 -10.11
N TYR A 86 0.69 26.25 -8.91
CA TYR A 86 1.10 27.23 -7.90
C TYR A 86 2.63 27.23 -7.75
N SER A 87 3.27 28.36 -8.06
CA SER A 87 4.65 28.67 -7.68
C SER A 87 4.62 30.02 -6.96
N GLU A 88 5.37 30.21 -5.88
CA GLU A 88 5.31 31.47 -5.13
C GLU A 88 5.70 32.68 -6.00
N VAL A 89 4.92 33.75 -5.86
CA VAL A 89 5.43 35.12 -5.88
C VAL A 89 5.11 35.69 -4.49
N THR A 90 6.15 36.01 -3.73
CA THR A 90 6.06 36.72 -2.46
C THR A 90 5.34 38.06 -2.67
N ASN A 91 4.08 38.18 -2.21
CA ASN A 91 3.58 39.33 -1.44
C ASN A 91 2.09 39.19 -1.07
N SER A 92 1.85 39.12 0.24
CA SER A 92 0.74 39.71 1.00
C SER A 92 -0.63 39.81 0.31
N MET A 93 -1.40 38.73 0.32
CA MET A 93 -2.82 38.78 0.69
C MET A 93 -3.14 37.58 1.57
N GLN A 94 -3.41 37.85 2.85
CA GLN A 94 -3.66 36.85 3.89
C GLN A 94 -5.10 36.35 3.80
N TYR A 95 -5.33 35.32 2.98
CA TYR A 95 -6.58 34.58 3.00
C TYR A 95 -6.45 33.43 4.00
N THR A 96 -7.30 33.45 5.03
CA THR A 96 -7.38 32.38 6.03
C THR A 96 -7.92 31.09 5.43
N ASN A 97 -8.84 31.19 4.45
CA ASN A 97 -9.40 30.02 3.77
C ASN A 97 -8.86 29.88 2.33
N TRP A 98 -8.67 28.63 1.91
CA TRP A 98 -8.31 28.27 0.55
C TRP A 98 -9.32 27.25 0.01
N ASP A 99 -10.22 27.73 -0.83
CA ASP A 99 -11.24 26.91 -1.46
C ASP A 99 -10.74 26.42 -2.82
N ILE A 100 -10.77 25.11 -3.03
CA ILE A 100 -10.41 24.44 -4.28
C ILE A 100 -11.68 23.83 -4.83
N ALA A 101 -12.08 24.27 -6.02
CA ALA A 101 -13.32 23.85 -6.66
C ALA A 101 -13.33 22.35 -6.98
N ASP A 102 -14.53 21.83 -7.18
CA ASP A 102 -14.75 20.44 -7.60
C ASP A 102 -13.94 20.10 -8.86
N ASN A 103 -13.49 18.86 -8.95
CA ASN A 103 -12.74 18.28 -10.06
C ASN A 103 -11.46 19.06 -10.43
N THR A 104 -10.89 19.80 -9.47
CA THR A 104 -9.68 20.60 -9.68
C THR A 104 -8.45 19.89 -9.09
N ILE A 105 -7.38 19.80 -9.88
CA ILE A 105 -6.09 19.28 -9.42
C ILE A 105 -5.12 20.46 -9.33
N VAL A 106 -4.66 20.76 -8.11
CA VAL A 106 -3.64 21.77 -7.87
C VAL A 106 -2.28 21.09 -7.86
N HIS A 107 -1.48 21.35 -8.89
CA HIS A 107 -0.10 20.85 -8.96
C HIS A 107 0.84 21.77 -8.18
N ILE A 108 1.52 21.19 -7.19
CA ILE A 108 2.57 21.83 -6.42
C ILE A 108 3.89 21.43 -7.06
N LYS A 109 4.45 22.33 -7.87
CA LYS A 109 5.64 22.07 -8.70
C LYS A 109 6.95 22.49 -8.07
N ASP A 110 6.88 23.40 -7.11
CA ASP A 110 8.01 23.89 -6.33
C ASP A 110 7.71 23.73 -4.84
N ASN A 111 8.75 23.73 -4.00
CA ASN A 111 8.56 23.68 -2.57
C ASN A 111 7.64 24.82 -2.12
N LEU A 112 6.55 24.49 -1.44
CA LEU A 112 5.50 25.43 -1.08
C LEU A 112 5.23 25.36 0.41
N LEU A 113 5.30 26.51 1.09
CA LEU A 113 4.72 26.69 2.41
C LEU A 113 3.36 27.37 2.28
N LYS A 114 2.30 26.67 2.68
CA LYS A 114 0.98 27.26 2.85
C LYS A 114 0.66 27.39 4.34
N ASP A 115 0.83 28.60 4.86
CA ASP A 115 0.33 28.98 6.18
C ASP A 115 -1.15 29.38 6.07
N GLY A 116 -2.01 28.69 6.82
CA GLY A 116 -3.45 28.96 6.89
C GLY A 116 -3.84 29.99 7.95
N TYR A 117 -2.93 30.39 8.84
CA TYR A 117 -3.21 31.32 9.95
C TYR A 117 -4.45 30.95 10.77
N GLY A 118 -4.67 29.65 10.98
CA GLY A 118 -5.81 29.08 11.70
C GLY A 118 -7.07 28.84 10.85
N GLY A 119 -7.04 29.15 9.56
CA GLY A 119 -8.17 28.91 8.66
C GLY A 119 -8.19 27.53 8.02
N THR A 120 -8.92 27.37 6.92
CA THR A 120 -9.27 26.06 6.33
C THR A 120 -8.89 25.96 4.85
N ILE A 121 -8.28 24.84 4.45
CA ILE A 121 -8.21 24.42 3.05
C ILE A 121 -9.42 23.52 2.77
N ASN A 122 -10.34 23.97 1.92
CA ASN A 122 -11.52 23.22 1.52
C ASN A 122 -11.33 22.64 0.12
N LEU A 123 -11.23 21.31 0.04
CA LEU A 123 -11.14 20.56 -1.21
C LEU A 123 -12.56 20.14 -1.65
N GLY A 124 -13.03 20.68 -2.77
CA GLY A 124 -14.27 20.28 -3.43
C GLY A 124 -14.29 18.80 -3.85
N GLU A 125 -15.41 18.33 -4.39
CA GLU A 125 -15.57 16.96 -4.85
C GLU A 125 -14.52 16.59 -5.91
N ASN A 126 -13.83 15.48 -5.72
CA ASN A 126 -12.76 14.95 -6.56
C ASN A 126 -11.59 15.91 -6.80
N SER A 127 -11.48 16.97 -6.01
CA SER A 127 -10.33 17.87 -6.04
C SER A 127 -9.12 17.26 -5.33
N GLN A 128 -7.93 17.76 -5.67
CA GLN A 128 -6.68 17.18 -5.18
C GLN A 128 -5.57 18.22 -5.08
N LEU A 129 -4.82 18.19 -3.98
CA LEU A 129 -3.46 18.73 -3.92
C LEU A 129 -2.51 17.65 -4.43
N PHE A 130 -1.88 17.87 -5.58
CA PHE A 130 -0.93 16.94 -6.18
C PHE A 130 0.49 17.50 -6.03
N ILE A 131 1.29 16.85 -5.20
CA ILE A 131 2.68 17.22 -4.91
C ILE A 131 3.57 16.52 -5.92
N ASP A 132 4.23 17.28 -6.79
CA ASP A 132 5.09 16.75 -7.85
C ASP A 132 6.32 16.02 -7.27
N ASP A 133 7.06 15.35 -8.15
CA ASP A 133 8.25 14.58 -7.77
C ASP A 133 9.33 15.48 -7.18
N ASN A 134 9.91 15.05 -6.07
CA ASN A 134 10.94 15.81 -5.33
C ASN A 134 10.50 17.20 -4.83
N VAL A 135 9.19 17.41 -4.65
CA VAL A 135 8.61 18.64 -4.10
C VAL A 135 8.15 18.44 -2.66
N THR A 136 8.31 19.48 -1.85
CA THR A 136 7.77 19.55 -0.48
C THR A 136 6.58 20.50 -0.42
N LEU A 137 5.41 20.01 -0.03
CA LEU A 137 4.30 20.85 0.40
C LEU A 137 4.30 20.90 1.93
N THR A 138 4.46 22.08 2.49
CA THR A 138 4.29 22.35 3.92
C THR A 138 2.93 23.01 4.15
N LEU A 139 2.06 22.36 4.89
CA LEU A 139 0.82 22.93 5.38
C LEU A 139 1.03 23.33 6.84
N ARG A 140 0.79 24.61 7.15
CA ARG A 140 1.02 25.19 8.47
C ARG A 140 -0.23 25.87 9.01
N ASN A 141 -0.51 25.71 10.32
CA ASN A 141 -1.59 26.38 11.03
C ASN A 141 -2.93 26.29 10.28
N VAL A 142 -3.31 25.10 9.83
CA VAL A 142 -4.44 24.96 8.91
C VAL A 142 -5.27 23.72 9.21
N VAL A 143 -6.57 23.81 8.92
CA VAL A 143 -7.46 22.65 8.86
C VAL A 143 -7.66 22.26 7.41
N VAL A 144 -7.35 21.03 7.03
CA VAL A 144 -7.64 20.52 5.68
C VAL A 144 -8.93 19.71 5.74
N LYS A 145 -9.86 20.03 4.85
CA LYS A 145 -11.12 19.31 4.66
C LYS A 145 -11.29 18.95 3.18
N ASN A 146 -12.01 17.88 2.92
CA ASN A 146 -12.50 17.56 1.58
C ASN A 146 -13.96 17.13 1.62
N ASN A 147 -14.67 17.29 0.52
CA ASN A 147 -16.08 16.89 0.42
C ASN A 147 -16.20 15.40 0.07
N LYS A 148 -15.61 14.97 -1.05
CA LYS A 148 -15.66 13.58 -1.53
C LYS A 148 -14.55 13.31 -2.52
N ASN A 149 -13.89 12.16 -2.43
CA ASN A 149 -12.94 11.70 -3.43
C ASN A 149 -13.21 10.23 -3.79
N PHE A 150 -12.87 9.83 -5.02
CA PHE A 150 -12.90 8.42 -5.41
C PHE A 150 -11.90 7.59 -4.60
N VAL A 151 -12.26 6.33 -4.36
CA VAL A 151 -11.35 5.35 -3.72
C VAL A 151 -10.07 5.22 -4.54
N GLY A 152 -8.91 5.40 -3.91
CA GLY A 152 -7.60 5.39 -4.58
C GLY A 152 -7.19 6.72 -5.24
N ASN A 153 -7.98 7.79 -5.05
CA ASN A 153 -7.62 9.15 -5.48
C ASN A 153 -7.68 10.14 -4.30
N PRO A 154 -6.69 10.15 -3.41
CA PRO A 154 -6.74 10.89 -2.15
C PRO A 154 -6.81 12.41 -2.35
N ALA A 155 -7.34 13.13 -1.36
CA ALA A 155 -7.43 14.59 -1.35
C ALA A 155 -6.06 15.28 -1.42
N ILE A 156 -5.03 14.64 -0.86
CA ILE A 156 -3.62 15.03 -1.03
C ILE A 156 -2.90 13.84 -1.64
N LYS A 157 -2.12 14.06 -2.70
CA LYS A 157 -1.43 12.99 -3.42
C LYS A 157 0.01 13.37 -3.70
N LEU A 158 0.89 12.38 -3.57
CA LEU A 158 2.32 12.54 -3.79
C LEU A 158 2.70 11.78 -5.07
N ALA A 159 3.44 12.43 -5.96
CA ALA A 159 3.84 11.85 -7.23
C ALA A 159 4.83 10.68 -7.07
N SER A 160 5.69 10.75 -6.05
CA SER A 160 6.84 9.87 -5.91
C SER A 160 7.24 9.62 -4.45
N ASN A 161 8.19 8.71 -4.24
CA ASN A 161 8.87 8.52 -2.96
C ASN A 161 9.79 9.68 -2.54
N ARG A 162 10.09 10.63 -3.44
CA ARG A 162 10.86 11.85 -3.12
C ARG A 162 9.97 13.03 -2.75
N SER A 163 8.67 12.94 -3.04
CA SER A 163 7.69 13.96 -2.67
C SER A 163 7.51 13.97 -1.16
N LYS A 164 7.30 15.15 -0.58
CA LYS A 164 7.22 15.34 0.87
C LYS A 164 5.98 16.13 1.23
N LEU A 165 5.26 15.68 2.25
CA LEU A 165 4.18 16.42 2.89
C LEU A 165 4.63 16.77 4.31
N ALA A 166 4.81 18.04 4.60
CA ALA A 166 5.09 18.53 5.94
C ALA A 166 3.82 19.13 6.54
N LEU A 167 3.42 18.64 7.71
CA LEU A 167 2.26 19.12 8.46
C LEU A 167 2.78 19.79 9.73
N ASP A 168 2.48 21.08 9.89
CA ASP A 168 2.96 21.90 10.99
C ASP A 168 1.76 22.54 11.68
N ASN A 169 1.45 22.15 12.91
CA ASN A 169 0.25 22.61 13.61
C ASN A 169 -1.03 22.49 12.75
N THR A 170 -1.28 21.29 12.21
CA THR A 170 -2.27 21.05 11.15
C THR A 170 -3.27 19.99 11.55
N THR A 171 -4.55 20.23 11.26
CA THR A 171 -5.61 19.24 11.42
C THR A 171 -6.06 18.71 10.05
N LEU A 172 -5.96 17.41 9.83
CA LEU A 172 -6.55 16.74 8.68
C LEU A 172 -7.92 16.17 9.09
N ASN A 173 -8.98 16.82 8.61
CA ASN A 173 -10.37 16.40 8.78
C ASN A 173 -10.93 15.94 7.41
N ILE A 174 -10.39 14.81 6.95
CA ILE A 174 -10.64 14.27 5.61
C ILE A 174 -11.83 13.30 5.66
N ILE A 175 -12.77 13.49 4.75
CA ILE A 175 -13.88 12.59 4.46
C ILE A 175 -13.40 11.50 3.49
N GLY A 176 -13.71 10.25 3.84
CA GLY A 176 -13.18 9.06 3.18
C GLY A 176 -11.76 8.72 3.63
N ASP A 177 -11.32 7.50 3.33
CA ASP A 177 -9.98 7.04 3.70
C ASP A 177 -8.90 7.86 2.96
N PHE A 178 -7.89 8.32 3.70
CA PHE A 178 -6.73 9.01 3.15
C PHE A 178 -5.62 7.99 2.84
N TYR A 179 -5.43 7.70 1.55
CA TYR A 179 -4.39 6.81 1.05
C TYR A 179 -3.06 7.54 0.87
N PHE A 180 -2.06 7.20 1.70
CA PHE A 180 -0.71 7.73 1.63
C PHE A 180 0.24 6.70 0.97
N ASP A 181 0.26 6.72 -0.36
CA ASP A 181 0.83 5.63 -1.17
C ASP A 181 2.32 5.73 -1.42
N ARG A 182 2.85 6.96 -1.42
CA ARG A 182 4.23 7.27 -1.79
C ARG A 182 4.65 8.54 -1.05
N GLY A 183 5.96 8.70 -0.89
CA GLY A 183 6.56 9.91 -0.33
C GLY A 183 6.64 9.89 1.19
N GLN A 184 7.13 10.99 1.75
CA GLN A 184 7.46 11.11 3.17
C GLN A 184 6.52 12.11 3.85
N LEU A 185 5.96 11.73 4.99
CA LEU A 185 5.21 12.63 5.86
C LEU A 185 6.13 13.14 6.97
N PHE A 186 6.10 14.45 7.22
CA PHE A 186 6.80 15.08 8.35
C PHE A 186 5.77 15.76 9.25
N ALA A 187 5.72 15.38 10.52
CA ALA A 187 4.87 16.01 11.52
C ALA A 187 5.69 16.96 12.40
N TYR A 188 5.27 18.22 12.44
CA TYR A 188 5.82 19.30 13.27
C TYR A 188 4.73 19.84 14.19
N ASN A 189 5.09 20.17 15.43
CA ASN A 189 4.14 20.66 16.45
C ASN A 189 2.93 19.72 16.57
N ASP A 190 1.70 20.24 16.62
CA ASP A 190 0.49 19.45 16.78
C ASP A 190 -0.11 19.07 15.42
N VAL A 191 -0.07 17.78 15.07
CA VAL A 191 -0.71 17.24 13.86
C VAL A 191 -1.85 16.32 14.26
N ASN A 192 -3.07 16.64 13.85
CA ASN A 192 -4.27 15.91 14.27
C ASN A 192 -5.05 15.34 13.09
N PHE A 193 -5.26 14.03 13.09
CA PHE A 193 -6.19 13.34 12.21
C PHE A 193 -7.52 13.18 12.94
N SER A 194 -8.60 13.71 12.36
CA SER A 194 -9.94 13.68 12.93
C SER A 194 -10.98 13.19 11.93
N GLY A 195 -12.13 12.73 12.43
CA GLY A 195 -13.22 12.18 11.62
C GLY A 195 -13.42 10.69 11.94
N THR A 196 -13.94 9.93 10.99
CA THR A 196 -14.24 8.49 11.17
C THR A 196 -13.51 7.58 10.19
N ASN A 197 -12.59 8.14 9.40
CA ASN A 197 -11.97 7.44 8.27
C ASN A 197 -10.54 7.00 8.59
N ALA A 198 -9.99 6.13 7.75
CA ALA A 198 -8.64 5.62 7.93
C ALA A 198 -7.59 6.53 7.26
N PHE A 199 -6.51 6.82 7.97
CA PHE A 199 -5.23 7.17 7.36
C PHE A 199 -4.50 5.88 7.01
N ILE A 200 -4.38 5.60 5.72
CA ILE A 200 -3.84 4.34 5.21
C ILE A 200 -2.42 4.59 4.70
N TYR A 201 -1.43 4.13 5.46
CA TYR A 201 -0.02 4.27 5.13
C TYR A 201 0.45 3.12 4.25
N ARG A 202 0.79 3.40 2.98
CA ARG A 202 1.31 2.43 2.01
C ARG A 202 2.69 2.77 1.46
N SER A 203 3.22 3.96 1.78
CA SER A 203 4.55 4.41 1.36
C SER A 203 5.65 3.42 1.74
N THR A 204 6.65 3.27 0.88
CA THR A 204 7.84 2.43 1.11
C THR A 204 9.02 3.20 1.68
N VAL A 205 8.89 4.52 1.86
CA VAL A 205 9.90 5.39 2.47
C VAL A 205 9.43 5.85 3.85
N PRO A 206 10.36 6.16 4.77
CA PRO A 206 10.01 6.54 6.14
C PRO A 206 9.32 7.90 6.24
N SER A 207 8.45 8.02 7.23
CA SER A 207 7.81 9.25 7.68
C SER A 207 8.22 9.57 9.11
N TYR A 208 8.27 10.85 9.44
CA TYR A 208 8.93 11.36 10.63
C TYR A 208 7.97 12.14 11.53
N ILE A 209 7.96 11.79 12.81
CA ILE A 209 7.44 12.63 13.89
C ILE A 209 8.66 13.33 14.47
N THR A 210 8.72 14.64 14.29
CA THR A 210 9.88 15.44 14.67
C THR A 210 9.95 15.69 16.18
N SER A 211 11.12 16.11 16.66
CA SER A 211 11.34 16.45 18.08
C SER A 211 10.26 17.41 18.58
N GLY A 212 9.56 17.01 19.64
CA GLY A 212 8.52 17.83 20.28
C GLY A 212 7.17 17.83 19.56
N ALA A 213 7.04 17.15 18.42
CA ALA A 213 5.78 17.04 17.70
C ALA A 213 4.85 15.99 18.31
N ASN A 214 3.54 16.25 18.23
CA ASN A 214 2.47 15.34 18.58
C ASN A 214 1.72 14.94 17.30
N LEU A 215 1.87 13.69 16.86
CA LEU A 215 1.01 13.11 15.82
C LEU A 215 -0.16 12.39 16.48
N LYS A 216 -1.36 12.96 16.36
CA LYS A 216 -2.57 12.49 17.04
C LYS A 216 -3.59 11.91 16.05
N PHE A 217 -4.14 10.75 16.39
CA PHE A 217 -5.31 10.16 15.78
C PHE A 217 -6.48 10.25 16.77
N GLY A 218 -7.51 11.02 16.41
CA GLY A 218 -8.67 11.32 17.24
C GLY A 218 -9.76 10.25 17.19
N GLN A 219 -10.82 10.45 17.98
CA GLN A 219 -11.86 9.43 18.19
C GLN A 219 -12.44 8.90 16.89
N ASN A 220 -12.64 7.58 16.81
CA ASN A 220 -13.18 6.85 15.67
C ASN A 220 -12.35 6.90 14.37
N THR A 221 -11.16 7.51 14.39
CA THR A 221 -10.22 7.41 13.27
C THR A 221 -9.47 6.07 13.31
N THR A 222 -8.89 5.70 12.16
CA THR A 222 -7.99 4.54 12.08
C THR A 222 -6.65 4.96 11.51
N PHE A 223 -5.56 4.68 12.20
CA PHE A 223 -4.23 4.64 11.60
C PHE A 223 -3.96 3.22 11.09
N ASP A 224 -4.04 3.02 9.77
CA ASP A 224 -3.84 1.73 9.12
C ASP A 224 -2.45 1.67 8.47
N PHE A 225 -1.50 1.07 9.18
CA PHE A 225 -0.13 0.90 8.74
C PHE A 225 0.03 -0.38 7.92
N ARG A 226 0.19 -0.21 6.60
CA ARG A 226 0.27 -1.29 5.61
C ARG A 226 1.18 -0.93 4.43
N PRO A 227 2.47 -0.63 4.70
CA PRO A 227 3.41 -0.32 3.64
C PRO A 227 3.44 -1.43 2.59
N SER A 228 3.72 -1.07 1.34
CA SER A 228 3.99 -2.08 0.31
C SER A 228 5.13 -2.99 0.80
N THR A 229 5.03 -4.29 0.51
CA THR A 229 5.76 -5.42 1.11
C THR A 229 7.26 -5.43 0.84
N THR A 230 7.79 -4.32 0.37
CA THR A 230 9.11 -4.11 -0.19
C THR A 230 9.69 -2.85 0.47
N GLY A 231 10.42 -3.05 1.57
CA GLY A 231 11.16 -1.96 2.23
C GLY A 231 12.29 -1.42 1.35
N THR A 232 12.98 -0.39 1.84
CA THR A 232 14.24 0.08 1.21
C THR A 232 15.44 -0.62 1.87
N THR A 233 16.63 -0.51 1.30
CA THR A 233 17.84 -1.08 1.92
C THR A 233 18.20 -0.46 3.28
N GLU A 234 17.65 0.71 3.59
CA GLU A 234 17.91 1.43 4.85
C GLU A 234 16.83 1.15 5.91
N PHE A 235 15.59 0.87 5.49
CA PHE A 235 14.45 0.71 6.39
C PHE A 235 13.62 -0.52 6.01
N LEU A 236 13.45 -1.43 6.98
CA LEU A 236 12.47 -2.50 6.85
C LEU A 236 11.06 -1.88 6.73
N ALA A 237 10.15 -2.56 6.03
CA ALA A 237 8.78 -2.09 5.88
C ALA A 237 8.11 -1.76 7.25
N LYS A 238 8.43 -2.52 8.30
CA LYS A 238 7.91 -2.29 9.65
C LYS A 238 8.45 -1.05 10.37
N ASP A 239 9.54 -0.44 9.89
CA ASP A 239 10.27 0.66 10.53
C ASP A 239 10.00 2.04 9.88
N LEU A 240 8.93 2.16 9.08
CA LEU A 240 8.68 3.36 8.28
C LEU A 240 7.99 4.51 9.03
N VAL A 241 7.71 4.37 10.33
CA VAL A 241 7.25 5.46 11.20
C VAL A 241 8.34 5.76 12.22
N ILE A 242 9.04 6.87 12.02
CA ILE A 242 10.20 7.24 12.81
C ILE A 242 9.82 8.38 13.76
N MET A 243 9.93 8.13 15.06
CA MET A 243 9.98 9.17 16.08
C MET A 243 11.44 9.58 16.25
N ASN A 244 11.76 10.86 16.00
CA ASN A 244 13.14 11.32 15.92
C ASN A 244 13.89 11.16 17.25
N ASP A 245 13.20 11.36 18.37
CA ASP A 245 13.77 11.33 19.71
C ASP A 245 12.71 11.04 20.79
N ALA A 246 13.12 11.11 22.06
CA ALA A 246 12.26 10.90 23.22
C ALA A 246 11.11 11.92 23.37
N ASN A 247 11.19 13.07 22.70
CA ASN A 247 10.16 14.13 22.75
C ASN A 247 9.11 13.99 21.65
N SER A 248 9.35 13.15 20.66
CA SER A 248 8.44 12.85 19.56
C SER A 248 7.30 11.96 20.05
N LYS A 249 6.04 12.33 19.78
CA LYS A 249 4.86 11.61 20.32
C LYS A 249 3.89 11.14 19.26
N LEU A 250 3.46 9.89 19.37
CA LEU A 250 2.32 9.32 18.66
C LEU A 250 1.17 9.14 19.66
N ILE A 251 0.01 9.72 19.38
CA ILE A 251 -1.15 9.71 20.28
C ILE A 251 -2.33 9.01 19.60
N ILE A 252 -2.80 7.92 20.19
CA ILE A 252 -4.00 7.18 19.78
C ILE A 252 -5.09 7.52 20.79
N ASN A 253 -6.05 8.37 20.39
CA ASN A 253 -7.10 8.87 21.28
C ASN A 253 -8.47 8.43 20.76
N GLY A 254 -9.07 7.42 21.38
CA GLY A 254 -10.34 6.86 20.92
C GLY A 254 -10.27 6.23 19.52
N ALA A 255 -9.06 5.94 19.04
CA ALA A 255 -8.75 5.56 17.67
C ALA A 255 -8.26 4.11 17.58
N THR A 256 -8.18 3.59 16.35
CA THR A 256 -7.59 2.28 16.06
C THR A 256 -6.20 2.45 15.44
N LEU A 257 -5.17 1.83 16.02
CA LEU A 257 -3.90 1.59 15.35
C LEU A 257 -3.92 0.15 14.81
N LYS A 258 -3.80 0.03 13.49
CA LYS A 258 -3.82 -1.24 12.78
C LYS A 258 -2.51 -1.47 12.05
N ALA A 259 -1.92 -2.65 12.21
CA ALA A 259 -0.77 -3.10 11.44
C ALA A 259 -1.14 -4.36 10.64
N THR A 260 -0.84 -4.41 9.34
CA THR A 260 -1.10 -5.61 8.53
C THR A 260 0.02 -6.65 8.65
N THR A 261 0.26 -7.47 7.64
CA THR A 261 1.23 -8.58 7.66
C THR A 261 2.68 -8.15 7.81
N THR A 262 2.99 -6.88 7.59
CA THR A 262 4.33 -6.32 7.80
C THR A 262 4.64 -6.04 9.27
N GLY A 263 3.62 -5.96 10.13
CA GLY A 263 3.76 -5.37 11.47
C GLY A 263 4.09 -3.87 11.43
N ILE A 264 4.31 -3.30 12.61
CA ILE A 264 4.85 -1.94 12.81
C ILE A 264 5.79 -1.98 14.01
N ARG A 265 6.95 -1.34 13.93
CA ARG A 265 7.88 -1.19 15.04
C ARG A 265 8.13 0.28 15.33
N LEU A 266 7.95 0.66 16.59
CA LEU A 266 8.18 2.00 17.10
C LEU A 266 9.34 1.92 18.10
N THR A 267 10.48 2.51 17.76
CA THR A 267 11.72 2.31 18.51
C THR A 267 12.08 3.46 19.45
N LYS A 268 11.50 4.65 19.29
CA LYS A 268 11.87 5.84 20.09
C LYS A 268 10.65 6.69 20.37
N GLY A 269 10.77 7.65 21.29
CA GLY A 269 9.69 8.61 21.57
C GLY A 269 8.67 8.10 22.57
N GLN A 270 7.45 8.61 22.45
CA GLN A 270 6.34 8.27 23.34
C GLN A 270 5.08 7.88 22.55
N LEU A 271 4.57 6.67 22.77
CA LEU A 271 3.24 6.24 22.34
C LEU A 271 2.24 6.47 23.46
N THR A 272 1.23 7.31 23.23
CA THR A 272 0.19 7.62 24.24
C THR A 272 -1.17 7.07 23.82
N PHE A 273 -1.83 6.38 24.73
CA PHE A 273 -3.22 5.93 24.59
C PHE A 273 -4.15 6.75 25.48
N ASP A 274 -5.28 7.16 24.90
CA ASP A 274 -6.34 7.90 25.58
C ASP A 274 -7.72 7.39 25.15
N ASN A 275 -8.70 7.41 26.05
CA ASN A 275 -10.04 6.87 25.84
C ASN A 275 -10.06 5.39 25.38
N GLN A 276 -11.13 4.97 24.70
CA GLN A 276 -11.29 3.60 24.19
C GLN A 276 -10.51 3.43 22.89
N THR A 277 -9.37 2.76 22.93
CA THR A 277 -8.51 2.56 21.75
C THR A 277 -8.48 1.10 21.34
N SER A 278 -8.13 0.85 20.08
CA SER A 278 -7.92 -0.51 19.57
C SER A 278 -6.54 -0.63 18.94
N LEU A 279 -5.84 -1.69 19.28
CA LEU A 279 -4.64 -2.16 18.61
C LEU A 279 -5.00 -3.42 17.84
N THR A 280 -4.86 -3.39 16.53
CA THR A 280 -5.11 -4.55 15.69
C THR A 280 -3.85 -4.91 14.94
N SER A 281 -3.40 -6.14 15.04
CA SER A 281 -2.33 -6.63 14.18
C SER A 281 -2.77 -7.87 13.44
N ASN A 282 -2.42 -7.93 12.15
CA ASN A 282 -2.41 -9.20 11.41
C ASN A 282 -1.09 -9.93 11.67
N ALA A 283 -0.54 -9.78 12.87
CA ALA A 283 0.55 -10.59 13.37
C ALA A 283 -0.01 -11.99 13.50
N LYS A 284 0.23 -12.78 12.47
CA LYS A 284 -0.32 -14.11 12.47
C LYS A 284 0.71 -15.07 12.98
N LEU A 285 0.17 -15.97 13.78
CA LEU A 285 0.84 -17.09 14.38
C LEU A 285 1.49 -17.95 13.28
N ASP A 286 2.31 -18.95 13.60
CA ASP A 286 2.90 -19.76 12.53
C ASP A 286 1.79 -20.41 11.66
N ILE A 287 1.96 -20.39 10.34
CA ILE A 287 1.03 -21.06 9.43
C ILE A 287 1.03 -22.54 9.77
N THR A 288 -0.14 -23.12 9.99
CA THR A 288 -0.31 -24.55 10.27
C THR A 288 -1.02 -25.29 9.16
N GLY A 289 -1.64 -24.57 8.22
CA GLY A 289 -2.17 -25.17 7.03
C GLY A 289 -3.29 -24.35 6.40
N PHE A 290 -4.32 -25.04 5.93
CA PHE A 290 -5.53 -24.43 5.38
C PHE A 290 -6.70 -24.54 6.37
N TYR A 291 -7.58 -23.55 6.38
CA TYR A 291 -8.89 -23.67 7.02
C TYR A 291 -9.79 -24.61 6.19
N ASN A 292 -10.87 -25.11 6.81
CA ASN A 292 -11.87 -25.98 6.16
C ASN A 292 -11.28 -27.22 5.47
N GLY A 293 -10.21 -27.80 6.04
CA GLY A 293 -9.54 -28.99 5.48
C GLY A 293 -8.93 -28.79 4.10
N GLY A 294 -8.60 -27.55 3.71
CA GLY A 294 -8.07 -27.26 2.38
C GLY A 294 -9.11 -27.07 1.29
N ASN A 295 -10.41 -27.07 1.64
CA ASN A 295 -11.47 -26.72 0.70
C ASN A 295 -11.51 -25.20 0.45
N ALA A 296 -11.92 -24.81 -0.75
CA ALA A 296 -12.14 -23.42 -1.08
C ALA A 296 -13.28 -22.85 -0.21
N ILE A 297 -13.12 -21.60 0.25
CA ILE A 297 -14.16 -20.87 0.98
C ILE A 297 -15.17 -20.23 0.03
N THR A 298 -14.73 -19.92 -1.20
CA THR A 298 -15.58 -19.43 -2.27
C THR A 298 -14.90 -19.73 -3.60
N SER A 299 -15.71 -19.97 -4.63
CA SER A 299 -15.25 -20.31 -5.97
C SER A 299 -16.15 -19.65 -7.00
N ILE A 300 -15.58 -19.34 -8.16
CA ILE A 300 -16.33 -18.92 -9.35
C ILE A 300 -15.96 -19.83 -10.52
N ASN A 301 -16.91 -20.03 -11.44
CA ASN A 301 -16.63 -20.66 -12.72
C ASN A 301 -16.28 -19.56 -13.74
N PHE A 302 -15.02 -19.50 -14.14
CA PHE A 302 -14.51 -18.53 -15.11
C PHE A 302 -14.84 -18.94 -16.56
N GLY A 303 -15.21 -20.20 -16.79
CA GLY A 303 -15.60 -20.74 -18.09
C GLY A 303 -14.46 -20.99 -19.08
N ASN A 304 -13.22 -20.65 -18.72
CA ASN A 304 -12.02 -20.86 -19.53
C ASN A 304 -10.80 -21.19 -18.64
N GLN A 305 -9.70 -21.62 -19.26
CA GLN A 305 -8.43 -21.80 -18.56
C GLN A 305 -7.98 -20.47 -17.95
N ILE A 306 -7.51 -20.51 -16.71
CA ILE A 306 -7.01 -19.35 -15.98
C ILE A 306 -5.49 -19.43 -15.95
N HIS A 307 -4.82 -18.47 -16.58
CA HIS A 307 -3.35 -18.41 -16.60
C HIS A 307 -2.80 -17.47 -15.54
N ALA A 308 -3.56 -16.44 -15.15
CA ALA A 308 -3.07 -15.45 -14.20
C ALA A 308 -4.17 -14.91 -13.29
N SER A 309 -3.76 -14.57 -12.07
CA SER A 309 -4.55 -13.84 -11.10
C SER A 309 -3.68 -12.91 -10.29
N SER A 310 -4.20 -11.76 -9.89
CA SER A 310 -3.45 -10.83 -9.06
C SER A 310 -4.40 -10.11 -8.09
N TRP A 311 -4.00 -10.04 -6.81
CA TRP A 311 -4.70 -9.24 -5.81
C TRP A 311 -4.28 -7.77 -5.93
N SER A 312 -5.23 -6.86 -5.77
CA SER A 312 -4.92 -5.44 -5.55
C SER A 312 -4.12 -5.29 -4.26
N SER A 313 -3.25 -4.28 -4.18
CA SER A 313 -2.35 -4.09 -3.01
C SER A 313 -3.09 -3.85 -1.69
N ASP A 314 -4.34 -3.38 -1.73
CA ASP A 314 -5.20 -3.28 -0.55
C ASP A 314 -5.92 -4.59 -0.18
N GLY A 315 -5.80 -5.62 -1.02
CA GLY A 315 -6.45 -6.91 -0.90
C GLY A 315 -7.96 -6.88 -1.05
N ARG A 316 -8.57 -5.81 -1.55
CA ARG A 316 -10.04 -5.75 -1.74
C ARG A 316 -10.49 -6.38 -3.04
N TYR A 317 -9.62 -6.36 -4.05
CA TYR A 317 -9.95 -6.81 -5.39
C TYR A 317 -9.00 -7.90 -5.86
N VAL A 318 -9.51 -8.79 -6.72
CA VAL A 318 -8.71 -9.79 -7.41
C VAL A 318 -9.11 -9.83 -8.87
N VAL A 319 -8.12 -9.74 -9.74
CA VAL A 319 -8.30 -9.84 -11.19
C VAL A 319 -7.94 -11.25 -11.64
N VAL A 320 -8.68 -11.76 -12.62
CA VAL A 320 -8.56 -13.12 -13.17
C VAL A 320 -8.64 -13.06 -14.69
N GLY A 321 -7.75 -13.80 -15.36
CA GLY A 321 -7.71 -13.91 -16.82
C GLY A 321 -6.98 -15.16 -17.32
N GLY A 322 -7.16 -15.49 -18.59
CA GLY A 322 -6.47 -16.63 -19.19
C GLY A 322 -6.73 -16.81 -20.69
N SER A 323 -7.23 -17.98 -21.11
CA SER A 323 -7.31 -18.38 -22.53
C SER A 323 -8.39 -17.64 -23.35
N SER A 324 -9.30 -16.90 -22.72
CA SER A 324 -10.24 -16.05 -23.43
C SER A 324 -9.78 -14.59 -23.42
N SER A 325 -10.31 -13.80 -24.36
CA SER A 325 -10.13 -12.35 -24.37
C SER A 325 -10.85 -11.66 -23.21
N LEU A 326 -11.60 -12.39 -22.38
CA LEU A 326 -12.29 -11.85 -21.22
C LEU A 326 -11.35 -11.85 -20.00
N MET A 327 -11.28 -10.70 -19.34
CA MET A 327 -10.70 -10.56 -18.01
C MET A 327 -11.76 -10.03 -17.06
N GLN A 328 -11.79 -10.56 -15.83
CA GLN A 328 -12.79 -10.19 -14.83
C GLN A 328 -12.12 -9.70 -13.54
N LEU A 329 -12.69 -8.66 -12.96
CA LEU A 329 -12.26 -8.09 -11.69
C LEU A 329 -13.35 -8.30 -10.63
N TYR A 330 -12.98 -8.94 -9.53
CA TYR A 330 -13.88 -9.23 -8.42
C TYR A 330 -13.49 -8.45 -7.18
N LYS A 331 -14.49 -8.07 -6.38
CA LYS A 331 -14.32 -7.62 -5.00
C LYS A 331 -14.54 -8.79 -4.05
N PHE A 332 -13.63 -8.98 -3.11
CA PHE A 332 -13.68 -10.04 -2.11
C PHE A 332 -14.05 -9.48 -0.73
N THR A 333 -15.05 -10.10 -0.09
CA THR A 333 -15.57 -9.65 1.22
C THR A 333 -15.10 -10.51 2.41
N GLY A 334 -14.20 -11.46 2.18
CA GLY A 334 -13.83 -12.48 3.17
C GLY A 334 -14.60 -13.79 3.01
N THR A 335 -15.79 -13.74 2.42
CA THR A 335 -16.68 -14.90 2.23
C THR A 335 -17.16 -15.08 0.78
N SER A 336 -17.13 -14.04 -0.04
CA SER A 336 -17.68 -14.08 -1.40
C SER A 336 -16.89 -13.22 -2.37
N LEU A 337 -16.95 -13.59 -3.66
CA LEU A 337 -16.48 -12.80 -4.79
C LEU A 337 -17.68 -12.17 -5.50
N SER A 338 -17.65 -10.85 -5.67
CA SER A 338 -18.65 -10.09 -6.41
C SER A 338 -18.01 -9.42 -7.62
N LEU A 339 -18.59 -9.59 -8.81
CA LEU A 339 -18.04 -9.00 -10.04
C LEU A 339 -18.14 -7.47 -9.95
N VAL A 340 -17.02 -6.79 -10.14
CA VAL A 340 -16.94 -5.32 -10.17
C VAL A 340 -17.01 -4.84 -11.61
N THR A 341 -16.17 -5.42 -12.46
CA THR A 341 -16.10 -5.09 -13.88
C THR A 341 -15.49 -6.23 -14.66
N GLN A 342 -15.70 -6.21 -15.97
CA GLN A 342 -15.07 -7.11 -16.92
C GLN A 342 -14.58 -6.33 -18.13
N LEU A 343 -13.51 -6.79 -18.74
CA LEU A 343 -12.88 -6.15 -19.88
C LEU A 343 -12.62 -7.20 -20.96
N THR A 344 -13.04 -6.91 -22.18
CA THR A 344 -12.60 -7.66 -23.36
C THR A 344 -11.29 -7.06 -23.86
N LEU A 345 -10.23 -7.86 -23.81
CA LEU A 345 -8.90 -7.51 -24.27
C LEU A 345 -8.91 -7.28 -25.79
N PRO A 346 -8.19 -6.28 -26.31
CA PRO A 346 -8.19 -5.98 -27.75
C PRO A 346 -7.74 -7.18 -28.60
N GLY A 347 -8.26 -7.31 -29.82
CA GLY A 347 -7.74 -8.28 -30.81
C GLY A 347 -8.55 -9.57 -31.01
N GLY A 348 -9.78 -9.67 -30.48
CA GLY A 348 -10.74 -10.74 -30.77
C GLY A 348 -10.46 -12.07 -30.07
N ASP A 349 -9.23 -12.57 -30.16
CA ASP A 349 -8.77 -13.87 -29.65
C ASP A 349 -7.55 -13.74 -28.72
N SER A 350 -7.51 -12.66 -27.95
CA SER A 350 -6.39 -12.40 -27.04
C SER A 350 -6.32 -13.42 -25.90
N VAL A 351 -5.13 -14.01 -25.69
CA VAL A 351 -4.81 -14.86 -24.53
C VAL A 351 -3.99 -14.04 -23.55
N LEU A 352 -4.38 -14.03 -22.28
CA LEU A 352 -3.67 -13.39 -21.18
C LEU A 352 -2.75 -14.40 -20.50
N PHE A 353 -1.47 -14.07 -20.37
CA PHE A 353 -0.49 -14.91 -19.67
C PHE A 353 0.11 -14.21 -18.45
N GLY A 354 0.61 -12.99 -18.62
CA GLY A 354 1.18 -12.18 -17.53
C GLY A 354 0.19 -11.11 -17.05
N MET A 355 0.08 -10.94 -15.73
CA MET A 355 -0.75 -9.89 -15.15
C MET A 355 -0.31 -9.54 -13.73
N GLU A 356 -0.19 -8.25 -13.42
CA GLU A 356 0.10 -7.79 -12.05
C GLU A 356 -0.44 -6.38 -11.76
N TRP A 357 -1.01 -6.21 -10.56
CA TRP A 357 -1.34 -4.89 -10.01
C TRP A 357 -0.08 -4.09 -9.69
N SER A 358 -0.12 -2.78 -9.93
CA SER A 358 0.91 -1.88 -9.42
C SER A 358 0.89 -1.86 -7.88
N PRO A 359 2.03 -1.62 -7.21
CA PRO A 359 2.11 -1.58 -5.75
C PRO A 359 1.14 -0.58 -5.10
N ASP A 360 0.81 0.51 -5.79
CA ASP A 360 -0.16 1.51 -5.33
C ASP A 360 -1.64 1.13 -5.59
N GLY A 361 -1.88 0.05 -6.33
CA GLY A 361 -3.21 -0.46 -6.67
C GLY A 361 -3.95 0.37 -7.73
N ARG A 362 -3.28 1.31 -8.40
CA ARG A 362 -3.91 2.21 -9.39
C ARG A 362 -3.87 1.66 -10.81
N TYR A 363 -2.91 0.81 -11.11
CA TYR A 363 -2.66 0.32 -12.45
C TYR A 363 -2.60 -1.21 -12.48
N LEU A 364 -2.94 -1.76 -13.63
CA LEU A 364 -2.81 -3.18 -13.93
C LEU A 364 -1.99 -3.32 -15.20
N VAL A 365 -0.90 -4.07 -15.16
CA VAL A 365 -0.17 -4.46 -16.37
C VAL A 365 -0.67 -5.83 -16.83
N ILE A 366 -0.89 -5.96 -18.13
CA ILE A 366 -1.40 -7.18 -18.77
C ILE A 366 -0.56 -7.50 -20.00
N GLY A 367 -0.01 -8.71 -20.05
CA GLY A 367 0.64 -9.26 -21.24
C GLY A 367 -0.30 -10.17 -22.02
N THR A 368 -0.50 -9.90 -23.31
CA THR A 368 -1.37 -10.71 -24.17
C THR A 368 -0.67 -11.28 -25.40
N ALA A 369 -1.13 -12.44 -25.86
CA ALA A 369 -0.88 -12.95 -27.20
C ALA A 369 -2.14 -12.77 -28.07
N PRO A 370 -2.03 -12.53 -29.40
CA PRO A 370 -0.80 -12.53 -30.19
C PRO A 370 -0.10 -11.16 -30.27
N SER A 371 -0.61 -10.12 -29.60
CA SER A 371 -0.01 -8.78 -29.70
C SER A 371 1.42 -8.72 -29.14
N TYR A 372 1.69 -9.57 -28.14
CA TYR A 372 2.93 -9.63 -27.37
C TYR A 372 3.31 -8.27 -26.74
N LYS A 373 2.33 -7.39 -26.54
CA LYS A 373 2.52 -6.11 -25.85
C LYS A 373 2.11 -6.24 -24.39
N ALA A 374 2.78 -5.49 -23.52
CA ALA A 374 2.25 -5.19 -22.20
C ALA A 374 1.34 -3.97 -22.28
N SER A 375 0.09 -4.11 -21.85
CA SER A 375 -0.91 -3.06 -21.81
C SER A 375 -1.14 -2.63 -20.36
N ILE A 376 -1.08 -1.33 -20.10
CA ILE A 376 -1.25 -0.76 -18.77
C ILE A 376 -2.63 -0.12 -18.69
N TYR A 377 -3.45 -0.59 -17.76
CA TYR A 377 -4.78 -0.07 -17.49
C TYR A 377 -4.80 0.69 -16.17
N LYS A 378 -5.56 1.78 -16.09
CA LYS A 378 -5.83 2.51 -14.85
C LYS A 378 -7.17 2.09 -14.27
N PHE A 379 -7.19 1.79 -12.98
CA PHE A 379 -8.38 1.47 -12.21
C PHE A 379 -8.85 2.70 -11.40
N ASN A 380 -10.14 3.01 -11.46
CA ASN A 380 -10.75 4.14 -10.73
C ASN A 380 -11.69 3.68 -9.60
N GLY A 381 -11.69 2.39 -9.26
CA GLY A 381 -12.59 1.80 -8.26
C GLY A 381 -13.79 1.05 -8.84
N SER A 382 -14.16 1.29 -10.10
CA SER A 382 -15.29 0.62 -10.77
C SER A 382 -15.02 0.17 -12.20
N SER A 383 -14.06 0.79 -12.90
CA SER A 383 -13.72 0.44 -14.28
C SER A 383 -12.22 0.51 -14.54
N LEU A 384 -11.81 -0.18 -15.62
CA LEU A 384 -10.45 -0.18 -16.14
C LEU A 384 -10.43 0.58 -17.47
N SER A 385 -9.43 1.46 -17.63
CA SER A 385 -9.23 2.23 -18.86
C SER A 385 -7.79 2.06 -19.34
N LEU A 386 -7.60 1.82 -20.65
CA LEU A 386 -6.26 1.67 -21.22
C LEU A 386 -5.52 3.02 -21.14
N VAL A 387 -4.30 3.00 -20.63
CA VAL A 387 -3.43 4.19 -20.51
C VAL A 387 -2.40 4.19 -21.62
N VAL A 388 -1.60 3.13 -21.69
CA VAL A 388 -0.47 3.03 -22.61
C VAL A 388 -0.11 1.56 -22.86
N GLN A 389 0.54 1.29 -23.97
CA GLN A 389 1.08 -0.04 -24.31
C GLN A 389 2.55 0.06 -24.64
N THR A 390 3.31 -1.00 -24.36
CA THR A 390 4.70 -1.12 -24.79
C THR A 390 4.80 -1.39 -26.29
N SER A 391 6.02 -1.29 -26.84
CA SER A 391 6.38 -2.01 -28.06
C SER A 391 6.12 -3.51 -27.90
N SER A 392 5.92 -4.20 -29.03
CA SER A 392 5.79 -5.66 -29.01
C SER A 392 7.07 -6.29 -28.48
N TYR A 393 6.92 -7.26 -27.58
CA TYR A 393 7.99 -8.09 -27.06
C TYR A 393 8.48 -9.12 -28.11
N GLY A 394 7.78 -9.25 -29.24
CA GLY A 394 8.15 -10.11 -30.36
C GLY A 394 7.90 -11.62 -30.15
N ASN A 395 7.64 -12.05 -28.91
CA ASN A 395 7.38 -13.43 -28.53
C ASN A 395 6.30 -13.51 -27.45
N PRO A 396 5.71 -14.69 -27.19
CA PRO A 396 4.77 -14.88 -26.08
C PRO A 396 5.31 -14.30 -24.77
N LEU A 397 4.54 -13.40 -24.16
CA LEU A 397 4.91 -12.70 -22.94
C LEU A 397 4.31 -13.46 -21.75
N TYR A 398 5.11 -14.30 -21.09
CA TYR A 398 4.63 -15.19 -20.03
C TYR A 398 4.47 -14.46 -18.69
N GLN A 399 5.28 -13.45 -18.42
CA GLN A 399 5.21 -12.72 -17.16
C GLN A 399 5.45 -11.21 -17.33
N THR A 400 4.67 -10.45 -16.56
CA THR A 400 4.75 -9.00 -16.43
C THR A 400 4.78 -8.66 -14.96
N ILE A 401 5.83 -7.99 -14.48
CA ILE A 401 5.93 -7.60 -13.06
C ILE A 401 6.29 -6.14 -12.85
N TRP A 402 5.65 -5.49 -11.89
CA TRP A 402 6.00 -4.15 -11.43
C TRP A 402 7.22 -4.18 -10.52
N SER A 403 8.06 -3.15 -10.64
CA SER A 403 9.07 -2.89 -9.61
C SER A 403 8.38 -2.50 -8.29
N PRO A 404 9.03 -2.75 -7.14
CA PRO A 404 8.55 -2.37 -5.82
C PRO A 404 8.08 -0.91 -5.66
N ASP A 405 8.77 0.01 -6.35
CA ASP A 405 8.45 1.44 -6.34
C ASP A 405 7.36 1.84 -7.35
N GLY A 406 6.90 0.89 -8.17
CA GLY A 406 5.89 1.07 -9.21
C GLY A 406 6.32 2.03 -10.33
N LYS A 407 7.62 2.21 -10.56
CA LYS A 407 8.17 3.04 -11.65
C LYS A 407 8.60 2.24 -12.87
N TYR A 408 8.82 0.94 -12.72
CA TYR A 408 9.29 0.07 -13.78
C TYR A 408 8.42 -1.17 -13.92
N ILE A 409 8.43 -1.74 -15.11
CA ILE A 409 7.75 -2.98 -15.46
C ILE A 409 8.78 -3.89 -16.13
N ALA A 410 9.01 -5.08 -15.58
CA ALA A 410 9.83 -6.11 -16.21
C ALA A 410 8.95 -7.10 -16.97
N LEU A 411 9.39 -7.45 -18.18
CA LEU A 411 8.73 -8.35 -19.11
C LEU A 411 9.65 -9.54 -19.39
N ALA A 412 9.10 -10.75 -19.35
CA ALA A 412 9.79 -11.99 -19.68
C ALA A 412 8.86 -13.01 -20.34
N GLY A 413 9.41 -13.89 -21.19
CA GLY A 413 8.61 -14.86 -21.89
C GLY A 413 9.41 -15.72 -22.88
N GLY A 414 8.83 -15.96 -24.05
CA GLY A 414 9.44 -16.73 -25.14
C GLY A 414 10.70 -16.10 -25.75
N SER A 415 10.99 -14.83 -25.45
CA SER A 415 12.28 -14.22 -25.76
C SER A 415 13.32 -14.60 -24.70
N ASN A 416 14.57 -14.77 -25.13
CA ASN A 416 15.69 -15.13 -24.26
C ASN A 416 16.25 -13.99 -23.42
N VAL A 417 15.53 -12.88 -23.27
CA VAL A 417 16.00 -11.69 -22.53
C VAL A 417 14.91 -11.21 -21.59
N ILE A 418 15.27 -10.38 -20.62
CA ILE A 418 14.31 -9.62 -19.81
C ILE A 418 14.32 -8.19 -20.35
N GLN A 419 13.16 -7.60 -20.56
CA GLN A 419 13.03 -6.18 -20.91
C GLN A 419 12.43 -5.40 -19.74
N VAL A 420 13.05 -4.27 -19.38
CA VAL A 420 12.55 -3.38 -18.33
C VAL A 420 12.12 -2.06 -18.94
N TYR A 421 10.87 -1.69 -18.69
CA TYR A 421 10.28 -0.45 -19.15
C TYR A 421 10.08 0.51 -17.98
N GLN A 422 10.38 1.79 -18.18
CA GLN A 422 10.00 2.85 -17.24
C GLN A 422 8.57 3.30 -17.52
N PHE A 423 7.77 3.47 -16.47
CA PHE A 423 6.40 3.94 -16.50
C PHE A 423 6.25 5.27 -15.75
N THR A 424 5.70 6.28 -16.43
CA THR A 424 5.57 7.65 -15.88
C THR A 424 4.15 7.99 -15.41
N GLY A 425 3.23 7.02 -15.41
CA GLY A 425 1.80 7.25 -15.16
C GLY A 425 0.97 7.47 -16.43
N SER A 426 1.61 7.88 -17.53
CA SER A 426 0.98 8.14 -18.84
C SER A 426 1.78 7.61 -20.03
N SER A 427 3.08 7.34 -19.87
CA SER A 427 3.95 6.82 -20.92
C SER A 427 4.75 5.61 -20.45
N VAL A 428 5.23 4.81 -21.41
CA VAL A 428 6.08 3.65 -21.16
C VAL A 428 7.23 3.62 -22.17
N SER A 429 8.46 3.38 -21.72
CA SER A 429 9.65 3.34 -22.57
C SER A 429 10.63 2.27 -22.13
N LEU A 430 11.27 1.58 -23.09
CA LEU A 430 12.27 0.55 -22.78
C LEU A 430 13.54 1.25 -22.25
N VAL A 431 13.99 0.88 -21.05
CA VAL A 431 15.17 1.48 -20.40
C VAL A 431 16.30 0.50 -20.17
N ALA A 432 16.02 -0.80 -20.12
CA ALA A 432 17.06 -1.82 -19.98
C ALA A 432 16.65 -3.16 -20.61
N GLN A 433 17.64 -3.94 -21.00
CA GLN A 433 17.49 -5.31 -21.47
C GLN A 433 18.62 -6.16 -20.90
N SER A 434 18.32 -7.40 -20.49
CA SER A 434 19.33 -8.33 -19.99
C SER A 434 20.18 -8.92 -21.12
N ALA A 435 21.32 -9.50 -20.73
CA ALA A 435 21.98 -10.51 -21.57
C ALA A 435 21.05 -11.74 -21.79
N SER A 436 21.38 -12.55 -22.80
CA SER A 436 20.61 -13.75 -23.12
C SER A 436 20.62 -14.76 -21.96
N TYR A 437 19.43 -15.14 -21.52
CA TYR A 437 19.15 -16.25 -20.59
C TYR A 437 19.38 -17.63 -21.25
N GLY A 438 19.34 -17.71 -22.58
CA GLY A 438 19.69 -18.91 -23.36
C GLY A 438 18.54 -19.52 -24.16
N ASN A 439 17.33 -19.59 -23.61
CA ASN A 439 16.13 -20.00 -24.34
C ASN A 439 14.91 -19.17 -23.89
N LEU A 440 13.94 -19.71 -23.17
CA LEU A 440 12.77 -18.95 -22.74
C LEU A 440 12.77 -18.75 -21.22
N ILE A 441 12.18 -17.65 -20.78
CA ILE A 441 12.04 -17.27 -19.38
C ILE A 441 10.57 -17.44 -19.01
N ASN A 442 10.27 -18.37 -18.10
CA ASN A 442 8.90 -18.60 -17.63
C ASN A 442 8.56 -17.71 -16.43
N GLY A 443 9.56 -17.50 -15.55
CA GLY A 443 9.41 -16.84 -14.27
C GLY A 443 10.41 -15.69 -14.10
N ILE A 444 9.95 -14.54 -13.62
CA ILE A 444 10.78 -13.44 -13.11
C ILE A 444 10.26 -12.91 -11.77
N SER A 445 11.14 -12.33 -10.97
CA SER A 445 10.78 -11.67 -9.71
C SER A 445 11.75 -10.54 -9.39
N TRP A 446 11.21 -9.38 -9.01
CA TRP A 446 12.00 -8.27 -8.46
C TRP A 446 12.41 -8.57 -7.02
N SER A 447 13.64 -8.22 -6.66
CA SER A 447 14.03 -8.14 -5.25
C SER A 447 13.23 -7.05 -4.55
N PRO A 448 12.97 -7.17 -3.23
CA PRO A 448 12.21 -6.17 -2.48
C PRO A 448 12.81 -4.77 -2.53
N ASP A 449 14.13 -4.66 -2.66
CA ASP A 449 14.81 -3.36 -2.80
C ASP A 449 14.78 -2.78 -4.22
N GLY A 450 14.25 -3.52 -5.20
CA GLY A 450 14.18 -3.13 -6.60
C GLY A 450 15.52 -3.13 -7.34
N LYS A 451 16.60 -3.62 -6.73
CA LYS A 451 17.95 -3.61 -7.32
C LYS A 451 18.26 -4.84 -8.16
N TYR A 452 17.50 -5.92 -8.00
CA TYR A 452 17.77 -7.18 -8.68
C TYR A 452 16.50 -7.77 -9.30
N ILE A 453 16.69 -8.50 -10.40
CA ILE A 453 15.65 -9.33 -11.01
C ILE A 453 16.19 -10.76 -11.06
N ALA A 454 15.47 -11.69 -10.45
CA ALA A 454 15.72 -13.12 -10.62
C ALA A 454 14.90 -13.65 -11.79
N ALA A 455 15.45 -14.62 -12.51
CA ALA A 455 14.82 -15.25 -13.66
C ALA A 455 15.00 -16.77 -13.62
N GLY A 456 13.92 -17.47 -13.93
CA GLY A 456 13.87 -18.92 -14.10
C GLY A 456 13.13 -19.29 -15.38
N GLY A 457 13.60 -20.31 -16.07
CA GLY A 457 13.06 -20.70 -17.35
C GLY A 457 13.66 -22.01 -17.85
N ILE A 458 13.62 -22.17 -19.17
CA ILE A 458 14.31 -23.27 -19.83
C ILE A 458 15.70 -22.79 -20.18
N GLN A 459 16.69 -23.45 -19.61
CA GLN A 459 18.10 -23.21 -19.92
C GLN A 459 18.80 -24.57 -19.96
N GLY A 460 19.72 -24.77 -20.91
CA GLY A 460 20.46 -26.04 -20.99
C GLY A 460 21.16 -26.44 -19.69
N SER A 461 21.48 -25.48 -18.82
CA SER A 461 22.10 -25.68 -17.50
C SER A 461 21.14 -25.85 -16.32
N GLY A 462 19.83 -25.61 -16.48
CA GLY A 462 18.86 -25.72 -15.38
C GLY A 462 19.17 -24.82 -14.19
N THR A 463 19.42 -23.53 -14.43
CA THR A 463 19.84 -22.55 -13.40
C THR A 463 18.84 -21.41 -13.24
N VAL A 464 18.84 -20.78 -12.06
CA VAL A 464 18.18 -19.50 -11.79
C VAL A 464 19.23 -18.39 -11.91
N ASN A 465 18.95 -17.35 -12.68
CA ASN A 465 19.88 -16.24 -12.90
C ASN A 465 19.41 -14.99 -12.15
N VAL A 466 20.36 -14.20 -11.66
CA VAL A 466 20.10 -12.90 -11.04
C VAL A 466 20.80 -11.80 -11.84
N TYR A 467 20.06 -10.73 -12.11
CA TYR A 467 20.52 -9.55 -12.81
C TYR A 467 20.38 -8.32 -11.92
N GLN A 468 21.37 -7.43 -11.92
CA GLN A 468 21.33 -6.16 -11.22
C GLN A 468 20.72 -5.09 -12.13
N PHE A 469 19.76 -4.34 -11.61
CA PHE A 469 19.10 -3.22 -12.25
C PHE A 469 19.57 -1.90 -11.62
N THR A 470 19.97 -0.95 -12.47
CA THR A 470 20.50 0.36 -12.04
C THR A 470 19.56 1.53 -12.36
N GLY A 471 18.37 1.25 -12.89
CA GLY A 471 17.47 2.25 -13.47
C GLY A 471 17.57 2.36 -14.99
N SER A 472 18.74 2.05 -15.57
CA SER A 472 19.00 2.16 -17.02
C SER A 472 19.81 1.00 -17.61
N SER A 473 20.22 0.02 -16.81
CA SER A 473 20.91 -1.18 -17.29
C SER A 473 20.49 -2.40 -16.49
N LEU A 474 20.60 -3.58 -17.12
CA LEU A 474 20.32 -4.87 -16.49
C LEU A 474 21.48 -5.84 -16.73
N SER A 475 22.38 -5.96 -15.76
CA SER A 475 23.63 -6.73 -15.89
C SER A 475 23.57 -8.06 -15.14
N PHE A 476 24.12 -9.13 -15.72
CA PHE A 476 24.21 -10.42 -15.05
C PHE A 476 25.12 -10.35 -13.81
N VAL A 477 24.69 -10.94 -12.70
CA VAL A 477 25.42 -10.95 -11.43
C VAL A 477 25.89 -12.35 -11.08
N THR A 478 24.96 -13.29 -11.00
CA THR A 478 25.22 -14.64 -10.52
C THR A 478 24.13 -15.60 -10.99
N GLN A 479 24.39 -16.89 -10.86
CA GLN A 479 23.43 -17.95 -11.13
C GLN A 479 23.53 -19.05 -10.07
N SER A 480 22.46 -19.82 -9.91
CA SER A 480 22.49 -21.00 -9.05
C SER A 480 23.43 -22.07 -9.61
N ALA A 481 23.80 -23.05 -8.79
CA ALA A 481 24.30 -24.32 -9.31
C ALA A 481 23.22 -25.00 -10.17
N SER A 482 23.64 -25.76 -11.19
CA SER A 482 22.74 -26.55 -12.02
C SER A 482 21.93 -27.53 -11.17
N THR A 483 20.68 -27.74 -11.56
CA THR A 483 19.81 -28.73 -10.93
C THR A 483 19.41 -29.79 -11.94
N ALA A 484 18.87 -30.91 -11.45
CA ALA A 484 18.25 -31.90 -12.34
C ALA A 484 16.95 -31.35 -13.00
N ASP A 485 16.37 -30.28 -12.45
CA ASP A 485 15.29 -29.56 -13.10
C ASP A 485 15.84 -28.66 -14.21
N SER A 486 15.52 -28.98 -15.45
CA SER A 486 15.92 -28.21 -16.63
C SER A 486 14.93 -27.09 -16.98
N GLN A 487 13.81 -26.98 -16.25
CA GLN A 487 12.70 -26.09 -16.61
C GLN A 487 12.03 -25.48 -15.37
N PHE A 488 12.58 -24.36 -14.89
CA PHE A 488 11.88 -23.55 -13.91
C PHE A 488 10.66 -22.88 -14.54
N LYS A 489 9.53 -22.95 -13.85
CA LYS A 489 8.27 -22.30 -14.23
C LYS A 489 8.04 -21.01 -13.44
N ALA A 490 8.49 -20.96 -12.19
CA ALA A 490 8.33 -19.80 -11.33
C ALA A 490 9.55 -19.56 -10.44
N VAL A 491 9.79 -18.29 -10.15
CA VAL A 491 10.80 -17.81 -9.19
C VAL A 491 10.19 -16.72 -8.33
N SER A 492 10.60 -16.61 -7.06
CA SER A 492 10.09 -15.60 -6.14
C SER A 492 11.14 -15.21 -5.10
N TRP A 493 11.38 -13.91 -4.94
CA TRP A 493 12.19 -13.37 -3.84
C TRP A 493 11.44 -13.43 -2.52
N SER A 494 12.17 -13.71 -1.44
CA SER A 494 11.65 -13.53 -0.08
C SER A 494 11.48 -12.03 0.21
N PRO A 495 10.52 -11.65 1.09
CA PRO A 495 10.27 -10.25 1.42
C PRO A 495 11.45 -9.51 2.06
N ASP A 496 12.40 -10.24 2.66
CA ASP A 496 13.63 -9.70 3.24
C ASP A 496 14.79 -9.62 2.23
N GLY A 497 14.60 -10.09 1.00
CA GLY A 497 15.59 -10.07 -0.08
C GLY A 497 16.76 -11.07 0.09
N LYS A 498 16.74 -11.91 1.13
CA LYS A 498 17.84 -12.84 1.42
C LYS A 498 17.73 -14.17 0.70
N TYR A 499 16.52 -14.56 0.31
CA TYR A 499 16.24 -15.86 -0.26
C TYR A 499 15.52 -15.76 -1.60
N LEU A 500 15.77 -16.76 -2.45
CA LEU A 500 15.07 -16.99 -3.70
C LEU A 500 14.47 -18.39 -3.68
N ALA A 501 13.19 -18.49 -3.98
CA ALA A 501 12.52 -19.76 -4.19
C ALA A 501 12.31 -19.98 -5.70
N ALA A 502 12.49 -21.21 -6.17
CA ALA A 502 12.25 -21.59 -7.55
C ALA A 502 11.57 -22.96 -7.63
N ALA A 503 10.66 -23.11 -8.60
CA ALA A 503 9.94 -24.35 -8.83
C ALA A 503 9.63 -24.57 -10.32
N GLY A 504 9.47 -25.83 -10.72
CA GLY A 504 9.43 -26.18 -12.14
C GLY A 504 8.86 -27.56 -12.47
N TYR A 505 9.28 -28.05 -13.63
CA TYR A 505 8.75 -29.27 -14.24
C TYR A 505 9.03 -30.53 -13.43
N ALA A 506 10.19 -30.58 -12.76
CA ALA A 506 10.60 -31.75 -11.98
C ALA A 506 9.83 -31.91 -10.65
N GLY A 507 8.99 -30.94 -10.29
CA GLY A 507 8.19 -30.98 -9.06
C GLY A 507 8.98 -30.66 -7.79
N TYR A 508 10.14 -30.02 -7.90
CA TYR A 508 10.92 -29.61 -6.73
C TYR A 508 10.71 -28.13 -6.43
N VAL A 509 10.69 -27.79 -5.14
CA VAL A 509 10.95 -26.42 -4.68
C VAL A 509 12.40 -26.34 -4.23
N TYR A 510 13.13 -25.38 -4.79
CA TYR A 510 14.50 -25.05 -4.40
C TYR A 510 14.52 -23.70 -3.71
N VAL A 511 15.28 -23.58 -2.62
CA VAL A 511 15.54 -22.31 -1.94
C VAL A 511 17.02 -22.02 -1.96
N TYR A 512 17.35 -20.79 -2.34
CA TYR A 512 18.70 -20.28 -2.44
C TYR A 512 18.87 -19.08 -1.51
N ASN A 513 20.00 -19.01 -0.82
CA ASN A 513 20.50 -17.82 -0.15
C ASN A 513 21.23 -16.94 -1.17
N PHE A 514 20.88 -15.66 -1.20
CA PHE A 514 21.50 -14.65 -2.04
C PHE A 514 22.34 -13.68 -1.21
N THR A 515 23.63 -13.58 -1.55
CA THR A 515 24.59 -12.70 -0.86
C THR A 515 25.06 -11.55 -1.76
N GLU A 516 24.20 -11.06 -2.65
CA GLU A 516 24.47 -10.06 -3.70
C GLU A 516 25.47 -10.48 -4.78
N THR A 517 26.30 -11.49 -4.51
CA THR A 517 27.37 -11.97 -5.38
C THR A 517 27.24 -13.46 -5.70
N ARG A 518 26.53 -14.21 -4.85
CA ARG A 518 26.38 -15.67 -4.97
C ARG A 518 24.96 -16.08 -4.70
N LEU A 519 24.53 -17.14 -5.40
CA LEU A 519 23.26 -17.81 -5.19
C LEU A 519 23.51 -19.27 -4.75
N VAL A 520 23.37 -19.52 -3.45
CA VAL A 520 23.73 -20.81 -2.84
C VAL A 520 22.48 -21.55 -2.41
N ARG A 521 22.29 -22.78 -2.90
CA ARG A 521 21.14 -23.60 -2.51
C ARG A 521 21.26 -23.99 -1.04
N ILE A 522 20.20 -23.72 -0.26
CA ILE A 522 20.15 -24.04 1.16
C ILE A 522 19.09 -25.07 1.51
N ALA A 523 18.04 -25.22 0.71
CA ALA A 523 16.99 -26.20 0.96
C ALA A 523 16.38 -26.70 -0.35
N THR A 524 15.81 -27.90 -0.32
CA THR A 524 15.09 -28.51 -1.45
C THR A 524 14.01 -29.43 -0.90
N SER A 525 12.83 -29.44 -1.52
CA SER A 525 11.74 -30.35 -1.18
C SER A 525 11.04 -30.87 -2.43
N PRO A 526 10.79 -32.19 -2.55
CA PRO A 526 10.05 -32.77 -3.66
C PRO A 526 8.52 -32.67 -3.46
N TYR A 527 7.80 -32.50 -4.55
CA TYR A 527 6.34 -32.51 -4.66
C TYR A 527 5.93 -33.35 -5.88
N TYR A 528 4.67 -33.80 -5.87
CA TYR A 528 4.14 -34.60 -6.96
C TYR A 528 3.69 -33.73 -8.13
N GLY A 529 4.33 -33.92 -9.30
CA GLY A 529 3.98 -33.25 -10.55
C GLY A 529 4.59 -31.85 -10.70
N THR A 530 4.33 -31.21 -11.84
CA THR A 530 4.85 -29.88 -12.17
C THR A 530 4.29 -28.81 -11.24
N LEU A 531 5.16 -27.90 -10.82
CA LEU A 531 4.81 -26.70 -10.08
C LEU A 531 4.86 -25.49 -11.02
N TYR A 532 3.77 -24.74 -11.11
CA TYR A 532 3.62 -23.63 -12.06
C TYR A 532 3.83 -22.26 -11.42
N THR A 533 3.63 -22.17 -10.10
CA THR A 533 3.67 -20.90 -9.36
C THR A 533 4.31 -21.09 -8.00
N ILE A 534 5.00 -20.05 -7.54
CA ILE A 534 5.62 -20.00 -6.22
C ILE A 534 5.54 -18.59 -5.65
N SER A 535 5.27 -18.48 -4.35
CA SER A 535 5.25 -17.20 -3.63
C SER A 535 5.68 -17.41 -2.19
N TRP A 536 6.40 -16.45 -1.62
CA TRP A 536 6.66 -16.41 -0.18
C TRP A 536 5.45 -15.90 0.59
N SER A 537 5.35 -16.32 1.85
CA SER A 537 4.58 -15.58 2.85
C SER A 537 5.30 -14.28 3.20
N HIS A 538 4.54 -13.29 3.64
CA HIS A 538 5.04 -11.95 3.98
C HIS A 538 6.11 -11.94 5.09
N ASP A 539 6.14 -12.94 5.96
CA ASP A 539 7.17 -13.11 6.99
C ASP A 539 8.44 -13.83 6.49
N GLY A 540 8.47 -14.27 5.23
CA GLY A 540 9.58 -15.02 4.65
C GLY A 540 9.77 -16.43 5.23
N LYS A 541 8.83 -16.95 6.03
CA LYS A 541 8.96 -18.28 6.65
C LYS A 541 8.35 -19.41 5.84
N CYS A 542 7.32 -19.13 5.05
CA CYS A 542 6.58 -20.14 4.31
C CYS A 542 6.63 -19.85 2.81
N ILE A 543 6.49 -20.92 2.04
CA ILE A 543 6.42 -20.92 0.60
C ILE A 543 5.10 -21.57 0.20
N PHE A 544 4.36 -20.86 -0.62
CA PHE A 544 3.18 -21.35 -1.32
C PHE A 544 3.60 -21.79 -2.71
N SER A 545 3.26 -23.03 -3.08
CA SER A 545 3.52 -23.55 -4.42
C SER A 545 2.26 -24.17 -4.99
N GLY A 546 1.86 -23.76 -6.18
CA GLY A 546 0.72 -24.35 -6.91
C GLY A 546 1.20 -25.32 -7.97
N GLY A 547 0.64 -26.53 -7.98
CA GLY A 547 1.02 -27.59 -8.91
C GLY A 547 -0.15 -28.29 -9.57
N SER A 548 0.13 -29.45 -10.17
CA SER A 548 -0.82 -30.22 -10.98
C SER A 548 -2.12 -30.62 -10.27
N ASN A 549 -2.16 -30.72 -8.94
CA ASN A 549 -3.39 -31.09 -8.22
C ASN A 549 -3.63 -30.29 -6.93
N THR A 550 -2.60 -29.67 -6.34
CA THR A 550 -2.69 -29.05 -5.01
C THR A 550 -1.99 -27.70 -4.96
N VAL A 551 -2.44 -26.86 -4.03
CA VAL A 551 -1.64 -25.77 -3.47
C VAL A 551 -0.96 -26.30 -2.21
N ASN A 552 0.35 -26.22 -2.15
CA ASN A 552 1.16 -26.68 -1.01
C ASN A 552 1.64 -25.48 -0.19
N ILE A 553 1.69 -25.66 1.13
CA ILE A 553 2.30 -24.72 2.08
C ILE A 553 3.50 -25.42 2.69
N SER A 554 4.69 -24.85 2.57
CA SER A 554 5.90 -25.41 3.16
C SER A 554 6.66 -24.38 3.97
N GLN A 555 7.20 -24.78 5.10
CA GLN A 555 7.95 -23.92 6.01
C GLN A 555 9.44 -24.08 5.77
N LEU A 556 10.15 -22.95 5.66
CA LEU A 556 11.60 -22.90 5.70
C LEU A 556 12.05 -22.74 7.15
N SER A 557 12.84 -23.70 7.63
CA SER A 557 13.48 -23.67 8.95
C SER A 557 14.96 -23.97 8.80
N GLY A 558 15.78 -22.91 8.83
CA GLY A 558 17.22 -23.03 8.53
C GLY A 558 17.46 -23.49 7.10
N SER A 559 18.04 -24.69 6.95
CA SER A 559 18.35 -25.33 5.66
C SER A 559 17.33 -26.40 5.24
N SER A 560 16.16 -26.44 5.89
CA SER A 560 15.16 -27.48 5.65
C SER A 560 13.82 -26.88 5.21
N LEU A 561 13.18 -27.54 4.25
CA LEU A 561 11.80 -27.26 3.84
C LEU A 561 10.89 -28.39 4.31
N THR A 562 9.86 -28.04 5.09
CA THR A 562 8.88 -29.00 5.61
C THR A 562 7.50 -28.71 5.04
N LEU A 563 6.84 -29.70 4.46
CA LEU A 563 5.45 -29.57 4.02
C LEU A 563 4.52 -29.46 5.24
N LEU A 564 3.84 -28.33 5.39
CA LEU A 564 2.89 -28.08 6.47
C LEU A 564 1.48 -28.56 6.12
N ALA A 565 1.03 -28.24 4.90
CA ALA A 565 -0.31 -28.60 4.45
C ALA A 565 -0.47 -28.57 2.93
N GLN A 566 -1.52 -29.22 2.47
CA GLN A 566 -1.98 -29.20 1.08
C GLN A 566 -3.45 -28.81 1.03
N SER A 567 -3.85 -28.11 -0.03
CA SER A 567 -5.26 -27.90 -0.33
C SER A 567 -5.94 -29.22 -0.67
N ALA A 568 -7.27 -29.25 -0.67
CA ALA A 568 -8.01 -30.34 -1.27
C ALA A 568 -7.55 -30.52 -2.73
N SER A 569 -7.32 -31.77 -3.13
CA SER A 569 -6.87 -32.10 -4.47
C SER A 569 -7.94 -31.72 -5.49
N MET A 570 -7.56 -30.95 -6.49
CA MET A 570 -8.42 -30.61 -7.62
C MET A 570 -7.90 -31.32 -8.87
N THR A 571 -8.81 -31.93 -9.62
CA THR A 571 -8.50 -32.52 -10.91
C THR A 571 -8.09 -31.42 -11.88
N GLY A 572 -6.79 -31.35 -12.21
CA GLY A 572 -6.23 -30.61 -13.34
C GLY A 572 -5.79 -29.16 -13.09
N GLY A 573 -4.95 -29.04 -12.05
CA GLY A 573 -3.77 -28.19 -11.99
C GLY A 573 -3.93 -26.69 -11.93
N PHE A 574 -3.24 -26.09 -10.96
CA PHE A 574 -3.16 -24.66 -10.79
C PHE A 574 -2.06 -24.08 -11.68
N LEU A 575 -2.42 -23.13 -12.54
CA LEU A 575 -1.46 -22.34 -13.32
C LEU A 575 -1.09 -21.04 -12.61
N THR A 576 -1.99 -20.54 -11.75
CA THR A 576 -1.78 -19.35 -10.94
C THR A 576 -2.17 -19.59 -9.49
N ALA A 577 -1.40 -18.99 -8.58
CA ALA A 577 -1.72 -18.87 -7.17
C ALA A 577 -1.12 -17.55 -6.67
N SER A 578 -1.94 -16.72 -6.06
CA SER A 578 -1.54 -15.42 -5.54
C SER A 578 -2.02 -15.26 -4.11
N LEU A 579 -1.08 -14.95 -3.20
CA LEU A 579 -1.38 -14.64 -1.82
C LEU A 579 -2.02 -13.25 -1.73
N LYS A 580 -3.13 -13.13 -1.00
CA LYS A 580 -3.73 -11.84 -0.69
C LYS A 580 -2.79 -11.03 0.20
N PRO A 581 -2.66 -9.69 0.06
CA PRO A 581 -1.72 -8.87 0.84
C PRO A 581 -1.84 -9.02 2.37
N ASP A 582 -3.04 -9.31 2.87
CA ASP A 582 -3.25 -9.55 4.30
C ASP A 582 -2.77 -10.93 4.77
N GLY A 583 -2.27 -11.78 3.86
CA GLY A 583 -1.82 -13.15 4.06
C GLY A 583 -2.91 -14.16 4.39
N ASN A 584 -4.18 -13.77 4.51
CA ASN A 584 -5.23 -14.68 5.02
C ASN A 584 -5.72 -15.67 3.96
N TYR A 585 -5.57 -15.30 2.69
CA TYR A 585 -6.21 -16.02 1.61
C TYR A 585 -5.26 -16.21 0.44
N ILE A 586 -5.44 -17.33 -0.26
CA ILE A 586 -4.77 -17.61 -1.53
C ILE A 586 -5.85 -17.70 -2.58
N ALA A 587 -5.66 -16.95 -3.67
CA ALA A 587 -6.49 -17.13 -4.85
C ALA A 587 -5.74 -18.02 -5.84
N ALA A 588 -6.39 -19.05 -6.37
CA ALA A 588 -5.77 -19.97 -7.30
C ALA A 588 -6.72 -20.37 -8.43
N GLY A 589 -6.18 -20.53 -9.63
CA GLY A 589 -6.93 -20.88 -10.84
C GLY A 589 -6.17 -21.88 -11.70
N GLY A 590 -6.92 -22.67 -12.47
CA GLY A 590 -6.38 -23.82 -13.17
C GLY A 590 -6.96 -24.06 -14.56
N PHE A 591 -6.56 -25.17 -15.18
CA PHE A 591 -6.81 -25.41 -16.61
C PHE A 591 -8.02 -26.31 -16.91
N THR A 592 -8.35 -27.31 -16.09
CA THR A 592 -9.45 -28.25 -16.41
C THR A 592 -10.80 -27.85 -15.83
N THR A 593 -10.82 -27.39 -14.58
CA THR A 593 -12.08 -27.11 -13.89
C THR A 593 -12.65 -25.75 -14.26
N TYR A 594 -11.82 -24.88 -14.87
CA TYR A 594 -12.12 -23.47 -15.11
C TYR A 594 -12.56 -22.72 -13.85
N THR A 595 -12.32 -23.31 -12.68
CA THR A 595 -12.70 -22.73 -11.40
C THR A 595 -11.58 -21.86 -10.87
N PHE A 596 -11.97 -20.69 -10.40
CA PHE A 596 -11.11 -19.82 -9.61
C PHE A 596 -11.52 -19.94 -8.15
N ASN A 597 -10.60 -20.34 -7.29
CA ASN A 597 -10.84 -20.73 -5.91
C ASN A 597 -10.12 -19.77 -4.96
N ILE A 598 -10.79 -19.43 -3.86
CA ILE A 598 -10.17 -18.75 -2.74
C ILE A 598 -10.04 -19.74 -1.59
N TYR A 599 -8.81 -19.97 -1.12
CA TYR A 599 -8.49 -20.76 0.06
C TYR A 599 -8.19 -19.84 1.23
N SER A 600 -8.56 -20.26 2.44
CA SER A 600 -8.23 -19.55 3.68
C SER A 600 -7.07 -20.26 4.38
N ILE A 601 -6.07 -19.51 4.84
CA ILE A 601 -4.87 -20.02 5.51
C ILE A 601 -5.12 -20.11 7.01
N ARG A 602 -4.84 -21.28 7.59
CA ARG A 602 -4.91 -21.54 9.03
C ARG A 602 -3.60 -21.21 9.72
N TYR A 603 -3.74 -20.52 10.84
CA TYR A 603 -2.65 -20.12 11.72
C TYR A 603 -2.76 -20.87 13.05
N ALA A 604 -1.62 -21.30 13.62
CA ALA A 604 -1.55 -21.97 14.93
C ALA A 604 -2.14 -21.07 16.01
N THR A 605 -2.75 -21.58 17.07
CA THR A 605 -3.11 -20.73 18.24
C THR A 605 -1.99 -20.68 19.31
N SER A 606 -0.82 -21.29 19.02
CA SER A 606 0.25 -21.69 19.97
C SER A 606 1.06 -20.54 20.60
N PRO A 607 1.58 -20.66 21.85
CA PRO A 607 2.25 -19.59 22.62
C PRO A 607 3.65 -19.13 22.17
N SER A 608 4.42 -19.91 21.40
CA SER A 608 5.73 -19.46 20.89
C SER A 608 5.57 -18.79 19.52
N GLN A 609 5.49 -17.46 19.47
CA GLN A 609 5.20 -16.74 18.22
C GLN A 609 6.26 -15.71 17.81
N ALA A 610 6.37 -15.57 16.50
CA ALA A 610 7.31 -14.71 15.80
C ALA A 610 7.00 -13.22 15.99
N ILE A 611 8.04 -12.47 16.32
CA ILE A 611 8.11 -11.00 16.45
C ILE A 611 8.00 -10.22 15.12
N SER A 612 7.85 -10.91 13.98
CA SER A 612 8.06 -10.32 12.65
C SER A 612 6.94 -9.35 12.24
N ASN A 613 5.70 -9.64 12.64
CA ASN A 613 4.50 -9.03 12.05
C ASN A 613 3.58 -8.38 13.10
N SER A 614 4.06 -8.21 14.33
CA SER A 614 3.34 -7.60 15.46
C SER A 614 3.43 -6.07 15.48
N ILE A 615 2.64 -5.48 16.37
CA ILE A 615 2.92 -4.12 16.83
C ILE A 615 4.05 -4.26 17.86
N VAL A 616 5.22 -3.69 17.56
CA VAL A 616 6.42 -3.79 18.39
C VAL A 616 6.73 -2.42 19.01
N PHE A 617 6.93 -2.43 20.32
CA PHE A 617 7.37 -1.30 21.13
C PHE A 617 8.82 -1.54 21.54
N GLY A 618 9.75 -0.83 20.91
CA GLY A 618 11.19 -0.95 21.18
C GLY A 618 11.98 -1.81 20.20
N ASN A 619 13.29 -1.89 20.46
CA ASN A 619 14.21 -2.85 19.87
C ASN A 619 15.41 -3.11 20.81
N SER A 620 15.34 -4.16 21.63
CA SER A 620 16.36 -4.46 22.66
C SER A 620 17.74 -4.76 22.06
N LEU A 621 17.80 -5.32 20.85
CA LEU A 621 19.06 -5.60 20.14
C LEU A 621 19.82 -4.32 19.76
N ALA A 622 19.16 -3.16 19.72
CA ALA A 622 19.77 -1.86 19.44
C ALA A 622 20.09 -1.05 20.72
N GLY A 623 19.87 -1.63 21.89
CA GLY A 623 20.12 -1.00 23.19
C GLY A 623 19.15 0.13 23.53
N THR A 624 19.44 0.86 24.62
CA THR A 624 18.52 1.81 25.27
C THR A 624 18.13 3.01 24.43
N SER A 625 18.91 3.34 23.40
CA SER A 625 18.58 4.40 22.44
C SER A 625 17.37 4.08 21.57
N SER A 626 16.93 2.81 21.58
CA SER A 626 15.77 2.29 20.86
C SER A 626 14.68 1.76 21.82
N ASP A 627 14.63 2.33 23.03
CA ASP A 627 13.53 2.08 23.96
C ASP A 627 12.39 3.07 23.71
N LEU A 628 11.16 2.55 23.61
CA LEU A 628 9.94 3.34 23.45
C LEU A 628 9.24 3.55 24.79
N ASN A 629 8.81 4.78 25.10
CA ASN A 629 7.92 5.03 26.22
C ASN A 629 6.46 4.78 25.81
N VAL A 630 5.74 3.91 26.52
CA VAL A 630 4.29 3.73 26.30
C VAL A 630 3.53 4.30 27.48
N LYS A 631 2.57 5.20 27.24
CA LYS A 631 1.78 5.87 28.27
C LYS A 631 0.29 5.64 28.07
N LEU A 632 -0.40 5.17 29.10
CA LEU A 632 -1.86 5.11 29.12
C LEU A 632 -2.38 6.21 30.04
N LEU A 633 -3.25 7.08 29.52
CA LEU A 633 -3.90 8.13 30.29
C LEU A 633 -5.02 7.56 31.18
N SER A 634 -5.48 8.37 32.14
CA SER A 634 -6.54 7.99 33.08
C SER A 634 -7.78 7.49 32.33
N GLY A 635 -8.22 6.26 32.62
CA GLY A 635 -9.41 5.66 32.00
C GLY A 635 -9.22 5.16 30.56
N ALA A 636 -7.98 5.16 30.04
CA ALA A 636 -7.68 4.60 28.74
C ALA A 636 -7.86 3.06 28.77
N ASN A 637 -8.70 2.54 27.87
CA ASN A 637 -8.86 1.11 27.66
C ASN A 637 -8.30 0.77 26.27
N VAL A 638 -7.20 0.03 26.25
CA VAL A 638 -6.53 -0.36 25.01
C VAL A 638 -6.92 -1.79 24.67
N SER A 639 -7.84 -1.93 23.74
CA SER A 639 -8.26 -3.24 23.29
C SER A 639 -7.27 -3.82 22.28
N VAL A 640 -6.74 -5.01 22.53
CA VAL A 640 -5.74 -5.66 21.68
C VAL A 640 -6.38 -6.83 20.96
N ASP A 641 -6.34 -6.79 19.63
CA ASP A 641 -6.74 -7.86 18.71
C ASP A 641 -5.52 -8.27 17.87
N GLY A 642 -4.82 -9.32 18.30
CA GLY A 642 -3.54 -9.77 17.74
C GLY A 642 -2.36 -9.63 18.72
N ILE A 643 -1.14 -9.50 18.20
CA ILE A 643 0.08 -9.53 19.01
C ILE A 643 0.66 -8.12 19.18
N VAL A 644 0.98 -7.79 20.42
CA VAL A 644 1.81 -6.65 20.81
C VAL A 644 3.09 -7.19 21.48
N ASN A 645 4.25 -6.68 21.08
CA ASN A 645 5.54 -7.08 21.64
C ASN A 645 6.26 -5.87 22.27
N TYR A 646 6.54 -5.94 23.56
CA TYR A 646 7.42 -5.02 24.26
C TYR A 646 8.85 -5.55 24.24
N ASP A 647 9.68 -4.91 23.43
CA ASP A 647 11.07 -5.26 23.16
C ASP A 647 12.01 -4.11 23.54
N ASN A 648 11.91 -3.61 24.77
CA ASN A 648 12.81 -2.58 25.31
C ASN A 648 13.94 -3.22 26.14
N THR A 649 15.05 -2.48 26.26
CA THR A 649 16.18 -2.80 27.14
C THR A 649 15.95 -2.30 28.57
N LEU A 650 15.43 -1.08 28.74
CA LEU A 650 15.12 -0.43 30.03
C LEU A 650 13.77 0.31 29.98
N GLY A 651 12.89 0.05 30.97
CA GLY A 651 11.60 0.75 31.16
C GLY A 651 10.58 0.56 30.02
N GLY A 652 9.26 0.72 30.18
CA GLY A 652 8.43 0.92 31.36
C GLY A 652 7.11 1.58 30.90
N THR A 653 6.02 0.81 30.81
CA THR A 653 4.71 1.36 30.46
C THR A 653 4.17 2.18 31.62
N ILE A 654 3.83 3.43 31.37
CA ILE A 654 3.33 4.35 32.38
C ILE A 654 1.80 4.33 32.36
N PHE A 655 1.20 3.79 33.41
CA PHE A 655 -0.24 3.90 33.67
C PHE A 655 -0.47 5.15 34.52
N SER A 656 -1.28 6.09 34.01
CA SER A 656 -1.50 7.37 34.71
C SER A 656 -2.34 7.20 36.00
N ASN A 657 -3.11 6.12 36.11
CA ASN A 657 -3.81 5.68 37.32
C ASN A 657 -4.26 4.21 37.22
N ASP A 658 -4.98 3.72 38.24
CA ASP A 658 -5.48 2.35 38.35
C ASP A 658 -6.60 1.98 37.34
N ASP A 659 -7.17 2.95 36.62
CA ASP A 659 -8.29 2.71 35.68
C ASP A 659 -7.82 2.48 34.23
N ALA A 660 -6.54 2.71 33.94
CA ALA A 660 -5.94 2.47 32.64
C ALA A 660 -5.55 1.00 32.46
N ARG A 661 -5.87 0.38 31.31
CA ARG A 661 -5.67 -1.06 31.10
C ARG A 661 -5.55 -1.48 29.64
N PHE A 662 -4.91 -2.62 29.41
CA PHE A 662 -5.03 -3.40 28.17
C PHE A 662 -6.14 -4.44 28.28
N ILE A 663 -6.84 -4.73 27.18
CA ILE A 663 -7.93 -5.73 27.10
C ILE A 663 -7.69 -6.64 25.90
N LEU A 664 -7.33 -7.90 26.13
CA LEU A 664 -7.14 -8.89 25.07
C LEU A 664 -8.49 -9.35 24.51
N LYS A 665 -8.75 -9.14 23.22
CA LYS A 665 -10.07 -9.34 22.58
C LYS A 665 -10.46 -10.80 22.37
N ASN A 666 -9.50 -11.66 22.08
CA ASN A 666 -9.75 -13.05 21.70
C ASN A 666 -8.59 -13.96 22.10
N SER A 667 -8.77 -15.27 21.94
CA SER A 667 -7.79 -16.30 22.29
C SER A 667 -6.48 -16.25 21.50
N ASN A 668 -6.38 -15.39 20.49
CA ASN A 668 -5.15 -15.17 19.70
C ASN A 668 -4.45 -13.85 20.07
N SER A 669 -5.07 -13.05 20.94
CA SER A 669 -4.56 -11.75 21.35
C SER A 669 -3.54 -11.92 22.47
N LYS A 670 -2.32 -11.41 22.26
CA LYS A 670 -1.20 -11.60 23.18
C LYS A 670 -0.41 -10.31 23.38
N ILE A 671 0.06 -10.11 24.61
CA ILE A 671 1.10 -9.12 24.90
C ILE A 671 2.33 -9.88 25.41
N ARG A 672 3.43 -9.77 24.67
CA ARG A 672 4.74 -10.32 25.05
C ARG A 672 5.62 -9.21 25.60
N MET A 673 6.36 -9.52 26.65
CA MET A 673 7.26 -8.58 27.33
C MET A 673 8.60 -9.24 27.64
N ASN A 674 9.68 -8.51 27.41
CA ASN A 674 11.01 -8.90 27.85
C ASN A 674 11.12 -8.68 29.39
N PRO A 675 11.70 -9.58 30.20
CA PRO A 675 11.77 -9.48 31.66
C PRO A 675 12.43 -8.21 32.20
N ASN A 676 13.19 -7.47 31.40
CA ASN A 676 13.78 -6.20 31.84
C ASN A 676 12.81 -5.00 31.73
N THR A 677 11.56 -5.20 31.30
CA THR A 677 10.58 -4.13 31.01
C THR A 677 9.55 -3.87 32.13
N PHE A 678 9.69 -4.49 33.32
CA PHE A 678 8.68 -4.51 34.39
C PHE A 678 8.33 -3.18 35.09
N VAL A 679 9.03 -2.07 34.79
CA VAL A 679 8.82 -0.83 35.53
C VAL A 679 7.45 -0.21 35.21
N GLY A 680 6.52 -0.23 36.16
CA GLY A 680 5.22 0.47 36.09
C GLY A 680 3.98 -0.39 35.91
N TRP A 681 4.11 -1.70 35.67
CA TRP A 681 2.98 -2.62 35.58
C TRP A 681 2.62 -3.14 36.99
N ARG A 682 1.42 -2.83 37.51
CA ARG A 682 0.85 -3.45 38.71
C ARG A 682 -0.14 -4.54 38.30
N ASP A 683 -0.42 -5.53 39.15
CA ASP A 683 -1.39 -6.61 38.87
C ASP A 683 -2.77 -6.08 38.40
N ARG A 684 -3.19 -4.92 38.91
CA ARG A 684 -4.46 -4.26 38.55
C ARG A 684 -4.45 -3.64 37.14
N SER A 685 -3.28 -3.41 36.53
CA SER A 685 -3.11 -2.73 35.23
C SER A 685 -3.31 -3.65 34.02
N LEU A 686 -3.30 -4.97 34.23
CA LEU A 686 -3.41 -5.98 33.16
C LEU A 686 -4.78 -6.67 33.10
N ILE A 687 -5.48 -6.86 34.22
CA ILE A 687 -6.66 -7.74 34.26
C ILE A 687 -7.72 -7.22 35.26
N LYS A 688 -8.88 -6.79 34.76
CA LYS A 688 -10.12 -6.74 35.55
C LYS A 688 -11.24 -7.43 34.78
N ASN A 689 -11.69 -8.55 35.32
CA ASN A 689 -12.84 -9.30 34.82
C ASN A 689 -14.11 -8.44 34.99
N ILE A 690 -14.87 -8.23 33.92
CA ILE A 690 -16.10 -7.44 33.96
C ILE A 690 -17.23 -8.37 34.39
N THR A 691 -17.42 -8.54 35.71
CA THR A 691 -18.73 -8.74 36.33
C THR A 691 -18.66 -8.46 37.84
N GLY A 692 -19.36 -7.39 38.27
CA GLY A 692 -19.99 -7.20 39.58
C GLY A 692 -19.17 -7.30 40.88
N GLY A 693 -18.95 -6.14 41.53
CA GLY A 693 -19.08 -5.97 42.99
C GLY A 693 -17.85 -6.22 43.91
N GLY A 694 -17.45 -5.15 44.63
CA GLY A 694 -17.02 -5.24 46.05
C GLY A 694 -15.55 -5.58 46.39
N LEU A 695 -14.80 -4.55 46.80
CA LEU A 695 -13.61 -4.45 47.66
C LEU A 695 -12.91 -5.74 48.21
N GLY A 696 -11.57 -5.75 48.14
CA GLY A 696 -10.69 -6.50 49.06
C GLY A 696 -9.35 -6.92 48.43
N ASP A 697 -8.24 -6.45 49.00
CA ASP A 697 -6.87 -6.82 48.60
C ASP A 697 -6.62 -8.34 48.71
N TYR A 698 -5.86 -8.86 47.73
CA TYR A 698 -5.35 -10.23 47.57
C TYR A 698 -6.37 -11.37 47.73
N ASN A 699 -6.86 -11.89 46.59
CA ASN A 699 -6.74 -13.31 46.20
C ASN A 699 -7.44 -13.57 44.85
N LEU A 700 -6.70 -14.18 43.92
CA LEU A 700 -7.24 -14.93 42.79
C LEU A 700 -8.26 -15.95 43.32
N ARG A 701 -9.55 -15.70 43.09
CA ARG A 701 -10.57 -16.76 43.09
C ARG A 701 -11.54 -16.58 41.94
N THR A 702 -11.47 -17.59 41.10
CA THR A 702 -12.20 -17.91 39.88
C THR A 702 -13.64 -18.30 40.20
N TYR A 703 -14.61 -17.92 39.38
CA TYR A 703 -15.84 -18.70 39.22
C TYR A 703 -16.28 -18.69 37.75
N SER A 704 -16.23 -19.89 37.15
CA SER A 704 -16.70 -20.29 35.82
C SER A 704 -16.44 -19.33 34.65
N GLY A 705 -15.32 -19.52 33.94
CA GLY A 705 -15.37 -19.43 32.47
C GLY A 705 -14.15 -18.94 31.69
N ALA A 706 -13.22 -18.18 32.27
CA ALA A 706 -11.94 -17.82 31.62
C ALA A 706 -11.04 -17.05 32.60
N ASP A 707 -9.86 -17.60 32.92
CA ASP A 707 -8.78 -16.90 33.62
C ASP A 707 -7.57 -16.80 32.68
N ASN A 708 -7.01 -15.60 32.53
CA ASN A 708 -5.85 -15.34 31.66
C ASN A 708 -4.61 -16.09 32.17
N ILE A 709 -3.83 -16.65 31.26
CA ILE A 709 -2.64 -17.45 31.57
C ILE A 709 -1.39 -16.57 31.45
N VAL A 710 -0.56 -16.56 32.49
CA VAL A 710 0.85 -16.15 32.42
C VAL A 710 1.67 -17.42 32.19
N THR A 711 2.27 -17.58 31.01
CA THR A 711 3.14 -18.72 30.73
C THR A 711 4.61 -18.30 30.84
N TYR A 712 5.35 -18.95 31.74
CA TYR A 712 6.81 -18.94 31.74
C TYR A 712 7.30 -19.97 30.71
N ALA A 713 8.07 -19.55 29.72
CA ALA A 713 8.80 -20.49 28.87
C ALA A 713 10.07 -20.95 29.61
N GLU A 714 10.36 -22.26 29.63
CA GLU A 714 11.45 -22.90 30.39
C GLU A 714 12.87 -22.67 29.83
N ALA A 715 13.15 -21.48 29.32
CA ALA A 715 14.49 -20.97 29.04
C ALA A 715 14.58 -19.56 29.65
N PRO A 716 15.76 -19.05 30.03
CA PRO A 716 15.83 -17.83 30.82
C PRO A 716 15.29 -16.62 30.03
N GLY A 717 14.04 -16.22 30.30
CA GLY A 717 13.67 -14.81 30.34
C GLY A 717 12.74 -14.24 29.26
N GLU A 718 11.45 -14.59 29.23
CA GLU A 718 10.36 -13.79 28.62
C GLU A 718 9.00 -14.04 29.32
N LEU A 719 8.15 -13.02 29.43
CA LEU A 719 6.80 -13.09 30.03
C LEU A 719 5.72 -12.83 28.97
N VAL A 720 4.75 -13.75 28.88
CA VAL A 720 3.68 -13.72 27.87
C VAL A 720 2.32 -13.76 28.55
N TYR A 721 1.44 -12.81 28.20
CA TYR A 721 0.04 -12.75 28.60
C TYR A 721 -0.86 -13.14 27.43
N ASP A 722 -1.79 -14.09 27.65
CA ASP A 722 -2.67 -14.67 26.63
C ASP A 722 -4.10 -14.91 27.16
N ASN A 723 -5.08 -14.94 26.25
CA ASN A 723 -6.52 -15.15 26.50
C ASN A 723 -7.01 -16.53 26.00
N SER A 724 -6.14 -17.54 25.95
CA SER A 724 -6.48 -18.92 25.53
C SER A 724 -6.89 -19.83 26.71
N ASN A 725 -7.97 -20.60 26.57
CA ASN A 725 -8.40 -21.59 27.58
C ASN A 725 -7.45 -22.83 27.68
N ALA A 726 -6.93 -23.08 28.90
CA ALA A 726 -6.53 -24.35 29.58
C ALA A 726 -5.03 -24.75 29.82
N ILE A 727 -4.66 -24.68 31.14
CA ILE A 727 -3.91 -25.57 32.09
C ILE A 727 -2.50 -26.13 31.77
N ILE A 728 -1.52 -25.92 32.69
CA ILE A 728 -0.79 -27.02 33.41
C ILE A 728 -0.55 -26.65 34.89
N LYS A 729 -0.97 -27.56 35.78
CA LYS A 729 -0.69 -27.63 37.22
C LYS A 729 0.60 -28.41 37.45
N LEU A 730 1.46 -27.93 38.37
CA LEU A 730 2.33 -28.79 39.17
C LEU A 730 2.64 -28.08 40.51
N ASP A 731 1.98 -28.57 41.56
CA ASP A 731 2.27 -28.28 42.97
C ASP A 731 3.60 -28.93 43.38
N ARG A 732 4.41 -28.18 44.14
CA ARG A 732 4.90 -28.65 45.45
C ARG A 732 4.82 -27.53 46.47
#